data_AF-Q9AJ64-F1
#
_entry.id   AF-Q9AJ64-F1
#
_cell.length_a   1.000
_cell.length_b   1.000
_cell.length_c   1.000
_cell.angle_alpha   90.00
_cell.angle_beta   90.00
_cell.angle_gamma   90.00
#
_symmetry.space_group_name_H-M   'P 1'
#
loop_
_entity.id
_entity.type
_entity.pdbx_description
1 polymer ?
#
loop_
_entity_poly.entity_id
_entity_poly.type
_entity_poly.pdbx_seq_one_letter_code
_entity_poly.pdbx_strand_id
1 'polypeptide(L)'
;YENDEEYESGIDEKKQEKAALAQPTLDTADDGFSFTPASSTQSTPSISTLSDTISHDGQTSDPITKAVRETIIQPQKDEIAEQILKDLAALVDRDLAEQKRKEIEEEKEKNKTLSAFFGNPANRELIDKALEKPELKKKLEAIEIAGLKNVFLTYIAANGYSGGFKPVQWENQISASDLRATVVKNDAGDELCTLNETTVKTKPFTVAKQDGTQVQINSYREIDFPIKLDKADGSMHLSMVALKADGTKPSKDKAVYFTAHYEEGPNGKPQLKEISSPKPLKFAGDGPDAVAYIEHGGEIYTLAVTRGKYKEMMKEVELHQGQSVDLSQTIAKDLTKVQGRSQETLQPIITPNQELKSSIETPTTTQVPPITPDSQPLQTETAQMPQSQQVNPNLLNAATALSGSMQDLLNYVNAGLTKEKDGNTQIDLINAAATAILNNEKEKQANIIVLTENTVNNNALTPDTKVAGVNAVLENIKNNQNTPDLEKSKMLEATVAIALNSENLAPKQKQQMLEKAVDVGLNLKDDTSRAVAIDGITDTVIKSNLSTKDKGTMLIAVGDKVNASELSNAEKQQLLGSVLKKGVETQVLSPEQQQLMQQHLDKITAEQTKNAKITEVQGILANPAFNTIAKTEAIQNVTTKVLDSPIKAEIKGETLESITKVVAESPLNGQDKVDIVKGMGEAIASHKTMSPTEKISAIESVETGVAESITALEDKKLMTKGLVDGIYEDKANPEMTKAVSRGVDKSTARPEDKQALKDAASEVALDRETQNFTKGLKEQNLEKPKPRDDIYNKAQDVAEALKNVITPVLDAHPEKREVSEEEVMKKTSSILNDISNLTIEKVNNFRAMLSPDSNLKTLEEKKAEATKKVDELVKEFGTKSSTEEQQSFIKANLTDDKTLSKEVRLQTIDKLLQEQAQKRAKAIENPNVKTEDVRVVSEQSELKPISNDEPGIEKTKMVVGRDRVNIKDNIKIIGALMNARDSIIQSENLP
;
A
#
# COMPACT_ATOMS: atom_id res chain seq x y z
N TYR A 1 42.30 8.42 -28.74
CA TYR A 1 42.14 7.47 -29.84
C TYR A 1 41.41 6.29 -29.24
N GLU A 2 40.11 6.09 -29.37
CA GLU A 2 38.95 6.68 -30.08
C GLU A 2 37.82 5.77 -29.52
N ASN A 3 36.84 6.30 -28.79
CA ASN A 3 35.45 6.53 -29.25
C ASN A 3 34.75 5.22 -29.64
N ASP A 4 33.51 4.90 -29.31
CA ASP A 4 32.37 5.44 -28.56
C ASP A 4 31.37 4.26 -28.65
N GLU A 5 30.65 3.85 -27.58
CA GLU A 5 29.35 3.12 -27.64
C GLU A 5 28.94 2.66 -26.23
N GLU A 6 28.35 3.57 -25.45
CA GLU A 6 27.53 3.21 -24.30
C GLU A 6 26.42 4.27 -24.15
N TYR A 7 25.31 4.08 -24.87
CA TYR A 7 24.06 4.84 -24.69
C TYR A 7 22.87 3.92 -24.99
N GLU A 8 21.81 4.08 -24.18
CA GLU A 8 20.45 3.52 -24.31
C GLU A 8 20.10 2.22 -23.55
N SER A 9 20.07 2.30 -22.20
CA SER A 9 19.07 1.58 -21.39
C SER A 9 18.96 2.19 -19.98
N GLY A 10 18.10 3.17 -19.75
CA GLY A 10 17.98 3.75 -18.40
C GLY A 10 16.94 4.84 -18.14
N ILE A 11 15.97 5.06 -19.03
CA ILE A 11 15.05 6.22 -18.92
C ILE A 11 13.61 5.86 -18.50
N ASP A 12 13.19 4.58 -18.43
CA ASP A 12 11.76 4.26 -18.20
C ASP A 12 11.32 3.88 -16.77
N GLU A 13 12.20 3.54 -15.82
CA GLU A 13 11.76 3.16 -14.46
C GLU A 13 11.64 4.34 -13.47
N LYS A 14 12.31 5.47 -13.70
CA LYS A 14 12.32 6.62 -12.77
C LYS A 14 11.15 7.61 -12.94
N LYS A 15 10.27 7.42 -13.92
CA LYS A 15 9.06 8.25 -14.12
C LYS A 15 7.78 7.64 -13.54
N GLN A 16 7.75 6.33 -13.24
CA GLN A 16 6.56 5.67 -12.68
C GLN A 16 6.38 5.88 -11.16
N GLU A 17 7.43 6.29 -10.43
CA GLU A 17 7.39 6.37 -8.96
C GLU A 17 6.98 7.75 -8.40
N LYS A 18 6.67 8.75 -9.25
CA LYS A 18 6.31 10.12 -8.85
C LYS A 18 4.84 10.54 -9.07
N ALA A 19 3.96 9.65 -9.53
CA ALA A 19 2.55 9.96 -9.84
C ALA A 19 1.53 9.49 -8.79
N ALA A 20 1.97 8.92 -7.66
CA ALA A 20 1.09 8.45 -6.59
C ALA A 20 1.14 9.40 -5.37
N LEU A 21 0.60 10.62 -5.50
CA LEU A 21 0.28 11.50 -4.37
C LEU A 21 -1.23 11.82 -4.36
N ALA A 22 -1.89 11.31 -3.32
CA ALA A 22 -3.08 11.82 -2.63
C ALA A 22 -4.30 12.28 -3.46
N GLN A 23 -5.31 11.41 -3.56
CA GLN A 23 -6.72 11.82 -3.67
C GLN A 23 -7.55 11.14 -2.56
N PRO A 24 -8.57 11.83 -2.01
CA PRO A 24 -9.34 11.35 -0.87
C PRO A 24 -10.15 10.09 -1.20
N THR A 25 -10.21 9.22 -0.22
CA THR A 25 -10.90 7.93 -0.11
C THR A 25 -12.43 8.04 -0.28
N LEU A 26 -12.90 7.87 -1.51
CA LEU A 26 -13.86 6.79 -1.74
C LEU A 26 -13.01 5.60 -2.19
N ASP A 27 -12.88 4.58 -1.33
CA ASP A 27 -12.13 3.34 -1.65
C ASP A 27 -12.75 2.58 -2.82
N THR A 28 -13.99 2.91 -3.17
CA THR A 28 -14.69 2.38 -4.33
C THR A 28 -14.22 3.09 -5.61
N ALA A 29 -13.90 2.31 -6.63
CA ALA A 29 -13.64 2.86 -7.96
C ALA A 29 -14.91 3.49 -8.55
N ASP A 30 -14.72 4.42 -9.49
CA ASP A 30 -15.82 5.13 -10.13
C ASP A 30 -15.61 5.24 -11.64
N ASP A 31 -16.69 5.50 -12.37
CA ASP A 31 -16.59 5.77 -13.81
C ASP A 31 -15.89 7.09 -14.05
N GLY A 32 -14.95 7.13 -14.97
CA GLY A 32 -14.23 8.34 -15.37
C GLY A 32 -14.63 8.79 -16.76
N PHE A 33 -14.73 10.11 -16.96
CA PHE A 33 -14.73 10.72 -18.28
C PHE A 33 -13.75 11.89 -18.35
N SER A 34 -13.12 12.07 -19.50
CA SER A 34 -12.25 13.21 -19.83
C SER A 34 -12.67 13.75 -21.19
N PHE A 35 -12.45 15.04 -21.40
CA PHE A 35 -12.57 15.67 -22.71
C PHE A 35 -11.36 16.60 -22.86
N THR A 36 -10.82 16.69 -24.07
CA THR A 36 -9.80 17.68 -24.39
C THR A 36 -10.43 18.85 -25.16
N PRO A 37 -9.98 20.09 -24.91
CA PRO A 37 -10.46 21.25 -25.63
C PRO A 37 -10.17 21.11 -27.13
N ALA A 38 -11.12 21.52 -27.98
CA ALA A 38 -10.83 21.79 -29.38
C ALA A 38 -9.69 22.83 -29.46
N SER A 39 -8.79 22.70 -30.44
CA SER A 39 -7.45 23.33 -30.50
C SER A 39 -7.37 24.87 -30.47
N SER A 40 -8.46 25.58 -30.17
CA SER A 40 -8.58 27.04 -30.34
C SER A 40 -8.72 27.86 -29.05
N THR A 41 -8.83 27.26 -27.86
CA THR A 41 -9.29 28.01 -26.65
C THR A 41 -8.37 28.07 -25.43
N GLN A 42 -7.14 27.51 -25.44
CA GLN A 42 -6.26 27.57 -24.26
C GLN A 42 -5.00 28.43 -24.44
N SER A 43 -4.88 29.46 -23.58
CA SER A 43 -3.88 30.53 -23.66
C SER A 43 -2.60 30.30 -22.83
N THR A 44 -2.25 29.05 -22.50
CA THR A 44 -0.98 28.74 -21.82
C THR A 44 -0.04 27.92 -22.73
N PRO A 45 1.21 28.37 -22.96
CA PRO A 45 2.14 27.73 -23.90
C PRO A 45 2.38 26.24 -23.62
N SER A 46 2.40 25.85 -22.34
CA SER A 46 2.66 24.48 -21.90
C SER A 46 1.50 23.51 -22.18
N ILE A 47 0.27 24.01 -22.29
CA ILE A 47 -0.90 23.20 -22.64
C ILE A 47 -1.16 23.24 -24.14
N SER A 48 -0.83 24.37 -24.77
CA SER A 48 -0.73 24.46 -26.24
C SER A 48 0.22 23.38 -26.74
N THR A 49 1.41 23.16 -26.16
CA THR A 49 2.31 22.06 -26.61
C THR A 49 1.75 20.62 -26.47
N LEU A 50 0.82 20.37 -25.54
CA LEU A 50 0.14 19.07 -25.40
C LEU A 50 -1.05 18.92 -26.35
N SER A 51 -1.61 20.05 -26.80
CA SER A 51 -2.69 20.11 -27.80
C SER A 51 -2.13 20.25 -29.23
N ASP A 52 -0.95 20.86 -29.38
CA ASP A 52 -0.21 21.14 -30.62
C ASP A 52 0.59 19.92 -31.09
N THR A 53 0.70 18.87 -30.27
CA THR A 53 1.17 17.56 -30.73
C THR A 53 0.07 16.75 -31.43
N ILE A 54 -1.15 17.28 -31.49
CA ILE A 54 -2.21 16.78 -32.37
C ILE A 54 -1.88 17.26 -33.79
N SER A 55 -1.03 16.48 -34.46
CA SER A 55 -0.77 16.69 -35.87
C SER A 55 -2.08 16.45 -36.64
N HIS A 56 -2.51 17.44 -37.43
CA HIS A 56 -3.68 17.35 -38.32
C HIS A 56 -3.58 16.21 -39.35
N ASP A 57 -2.38 15.65 -39.46
CA ASP A 57 -1.96 14.56 -40.31
C ASP A 57 -2.31 13.17 -39.74
N GLY A 58 -3.34 13.05 -38.89
CA GLY A 58 -4.11 11.81 -38.64
C GLY A 58 -3.34 10.57 -38.14
N GLN A 59 -2.02 10.67 -37.97
CA GLN A 59 -1.12 9.58 -37.61
C GLN A 59 -0.73 9.62 -36.13
N THR A 60 -0.88 10.75 -35.47
CA THR A 60 -0.59 10.90 -34.04
C THR A 60 -1.88 10.92 -33.24
N SER A 61 -2.10 9.89 -32.43
CA SER A 61 -3.17 9.84 -31.42
C SER A 61 -2.91 10.83 -30.29
N ASP A 62 -3.96 11.25 -29.60
CA ASP A 62 -3.82 12.13 -28.44
C ASP A 62 -3.09 11.44 -27.27
N PRO A 63 -2.66 12.20 -26.23
CA PRO A 63 -1.88 11.65 -25.13
C PRO A 63 -2.57 10.52 -24.36
N ILE A 64 -3.90 10.54 -24.22
CA ILE A 64 -4.65 9.55 -23.44
C ILE A 64 -4.76 8.24 -24.24
N THR A 65 -5.13 8.32 -25.51
CA THR A 65 -5.16 7.15 -26.41
C THR A 65 -3.77 6.54 -26.56
N LYS A 66 -2.74 7.38 -26.72
CA LYS A 66 -1.34 6.92 -26.77
C LYS A 66 -0.95 6.18 -25.48
N ALA A 67 -1.27 6.73 -24.32
CA ALA A 67 -0.94 6.09 -23.04
C ALA A 67 -1.66 4.76 -22.85
N VAL A 68 -2.93 4.63 -23.26
CA VAL A 68 -3.65 3.34 -23.21
C VAL A 68 -3.03 2.31 -24.16
N ARG A 69 -2.57 2.74 -25.35
CA ARG A 69 -1.82 1.87 -26.26
C ARG A 69 -0.52 1.37 -25.62
N GLU A 70 0.27 2.29 -25.05
CA GLU A 70 1.60 1.99 -24.52
C GLU A 70 1.59 1.24 -23.18
N THR A 71 0.57 1.43 -22.35
CA THR A 71 0.53 0.85 -20.98
C THR A 71 -0.41 -0.34 -20.84
N ILE A 72 -1.35 -0.55 -21.77
CA ILE A 72 -2.34 -1.64 -21.70
C ILE A 72 -2.33 -2.49 -22.96
N ILE A 73 -2.67 -1.92 -24.13
CA ILE A 73 -2.92 -2.72 -25.35
C ILE A 73 -1.64 -3.39 -25.88
N GLN A 74 -0.54 -2.63 -26.00
CA GLN A 74 0.72 -3.16 -26.50
C GLN A 74 1.34 -4.17 -25.51
N PRO A 75 1.44 -3.88 -24.20
CA PRO A 75 1.92 -4.88 -23.24
C PRO A 75 1.08 -6.17 -23.19
N GLN A 76 -0.26 -6.06 -23.33
CA GLN A 76 -1.12 -7.25 -23.45
C GLN A 76 -0.74 -8.09 -24.68
N LYS A 77 -0.55 -7.46 -25.85
CA LYS A 77 -0.13 -8.14 -27.08
C LYS A 77 1.25 -8.76 -26.95
N ASP A 78 2.19 -8.06 -26.33
CA ASP A 78 3.56 -8.53 -26.16
C ASP A 78 3.61 -9.79 -25.31
N GLU A 79 2.91 -9.81 -24.17
CA GLU A 79 2.84 -11.00 -23.31
C GLU A 79 2.10 -12.17 -23.96
N ILE A 80 1.04 -11.91 -24.73
CA ILE A 80 0.36 -12.96 -25.52
C ILE A 80 1.33 -13.54 -26.56
N ALA A 81 2.06 -12.69 -27.29
CA ALA A 81 3.04 -13.14 -28.28
C ALA A 81 4.17 -13.95 -27.64
N GLU A 82 4.69 -13.52 -26.49
CA GLU A 82 5.69 -14.28 -25.72
C GLU A 82 5.16 -15.63 -25.25
N GLN A 83 3.90 -15.71 -24.79
CA GLN A 83 3.30 -16.98 -24.42
C GLN A 83 3.11 -17.90 -25.64
N ILE A 84 2.71 -17.36 -26.79
CA ILE A 84 2.63 -18.14 -28.04
C ILE A 84 4.01 -18.67 -28.41
N LEU A 85 5.08 -17.87 -28.33
CA LEU A 85 6.44 -18.34 -28.61
C LEU A 85 6.87 -19.50 -27.68
N LYS A 86 6.51 -19.43 -26.39
CA LYS A 86 6.72 -20.54 -25.45
C LYS A 86 5.91 -21.78 -25.80
N ASP A 87 4.64 -21.62 -26.17
CA ASP A 87 3.76 -22.72 -26.54
C ASP A 87 4.23 -23.39 -27.86
N LEU A 88 4.74 -22.62 -28.82
CA LEU A 88 5.34 -23.13 -30.05
C LEU A 88 6.60 -23.97 -29.77
N ALA A 89 7.40 -23.61 -28.76
CA ALA A 89 8.58 -24.40 -28.40
C ALA A 89 8.25 -25.82 -27.90
N ALA A 90 7.03 -26.01 -27.36
CA ALA A 90 6.50 -27.29 -26.89
C ALA A 90 5.71 -28.06 -27.96
N LEU A 91 5.50 -27.49 -29.15
CA LEU A 91 4.73 -28.09 -30.23
C LEU A 91 5.52 -29.23 -30.88
N VAL A 92 4.85 -30.37 -31.11
CA VAL A 92 5.48 -31.58 -31.68
C VAL A 92 5.89 -31.37 -33.14
N ASP A 93 5.07 -30.62 -33.90
CA ASP A 93 5.37 -30.22 -35.27
C ASP A 93 6.36 -29.05 -35.28
N ARG A 94 7.64 -29.38 -35.45
CA ARG A 94 8.75 -28.41 -35.42
C ARG A 94 8.74 -27.46 -36.61
N ASP A 95 8.30 -27.92 -37.78
CA ASP A 95 8.26 -27.09 -39.00
C ASP A 95 7.21 -25.99 -38.85
N LEU A 96 6.02 -26.35 -38.34
CA LEU A 96 4.98 -25.38 -38.02
C LEU A 96 5.41 -24.41 -36.92
N ALA A 97 6.11 -24.92 -35.89
CA ALA A 97 6.63 -24.10 -34.79
C ALA A 97 7.63 -23.06 -35.28
N GLU A 98 8.61 -23.45 -36.11
CA GLU A 98 9.59 -22.54 -36.68
C GLU A 98 8.97 -21.53 -37.65
N GLN A 99 8.03 -21.97 -38.50
CA GLN A 99 7.29 -21.07 -39.38
C GLN A 99 6.57 -19.98 -38.58
N LYS A 100 5.80 -20.38 -37.56
CA LYS A 100 5.01 -19.44 -36.75
C LYS A 100 5.86 -18.53 -35.89
N ARG A 101 6.98 -19.04 -35.35
CA ARG A 101 7.97 -18.23 -34.66
C ARG A 101 8.55 -17.16 -35.58
N LYS A 102 8.93 -17.53 -36.80
CA LYS A 102 9.46 -16.60 -37.80
C LYS A 102 8.44 -15.56 -38.22
N GLU A 103 7.17 -15.95 -38.40
CA GLU A 103 6.07 -14.99 -38.66
C GLU A 103 5.96 -13.92 -37.57
N ILE A 104 6.04 -14.31 -36.28
CA ILE A 104 6.00 -13.37 -35.15
C ILE A 104 7.24 -12.47 -35.12
N GLU A 105 8.44 -13.05 -35.23
CA GLU A 105 9.70 -12.29 -35.13
C GLU A 105 9.86 -11.30 -36.29
N GLU A 106 9.59 -11.71 -37.53
CA GLU A 106 9.64 -10.81 -38.69
C GLU A 106 8.59 -9.70 -38.61
N GLU A 107 7.42 -9.98 -38.05
CA GLU A 107 6.40 -8.95 -37.88
C GLU A 107 6.72 -8.01 -36.73
N LYS A 108 7.26 -8.49 -35.59
CA LYS A 108 7.73 -7.63 -34.48
C LYS A 108 8.75 -6.60 -34.98
N GLU A 109 9.65 -6.99 -35.89
CA GLU A 109 10.62 -6.08 -36.51
C GLU A 109 9.98 -5.04 -37.45
N LYS A 110 8.97 -5.43 -38.24
CA LYS A 110 8.30 -4.53 -39.21
C LYS A 110 7.28 -3.60 -38.56
N ASN A 111 6.51 -4.14 -37.63
CA ASN A 111 5.41 -3.47 -36.95
C ASN A 111 5.23 -4.06 -35.54
N LYS A 112 5.78 -3.36 -34.54
CA LYS A 112 5.69 -3.73 -33.13
C LYS A 112 4.25 -4.02 -32.65
N THR A 113 3.23 -3.46 -33.31
CA THR A 113 1.82 -3.69 -32.93
C THR A 113 1.28 -5.06 -33.30
N LEU A 114 2.04 -5.86 -34.06
CA LEU A 114 1.67 -7.21 -34.49
C LEU A 114 0.27 -7.28 -35.15
N SER A 115 -0.09 -6.21 -35.86
CA SER A 115 -1.45 -6.01 -36.40
C SER A 115 -1.84 -7.10 -37.40
N ALA A 116 -0.92 -7.54 -38.28
CA ALA A 116 -1.20 -8.62 -39.22
C ALA A 116 -1.25 -9.99 -38.52
N PHE A 117 -0.42 -10.22 -37.50
CA PHE A 117 -0.41 -11.48 -36.74
C PHE A 117 -1.73 -11.67 -36.00
N PHE A 118 -2.18 -10.66 -35.25
CA PHE A 118 -3.44 -10.72 -34.50
C PHE A 118 -4.68 -10.60 -35.38
N GLY A 119 -4.58 -9.93 -36.54
CA GLY A 119 -5.66 -9.84 -37.53
C GLY A 119 -5.82 -11.09 -38.39
N ASN A 120 -4.84 -12.00 -38.39
CA ASN A 120 -4.90 -13.20 -39.21
C ASN A 120 -5.73 -14.31 -38.54
N PRO A 121 -6.86 -14.73 -39.12
CA PRO A 121 -7.72 -15.78 -38.55
C PRO A 121 -7.00 -17.13 -38.40
N ALA A 122 -5.95 -17.40 -39.18
CA ALA A 122 -5.16 -18.64 -39.06
C ALA A 122 -4.37 -18.72 -37.74
N ASN A 123 -4.13 -17.59 -37.07
CA ASN A 123 -3.42 -17.54 -35.80
C ASN A 123 -4.37 -17.62 -34.59
N ARG A 124 -5.69 -17.63 -34.83
CA ARG A 124 -6.70 -17.58 -33.77
C ARG A 124 -6.59 -18.74 -32.78
N GLU A 125 -6.36 -19.96 -33.26
CA GLU A 125 -6.19 -21.13 -32.40
C GLU A 125 -4.96 -21.03 -31.50
N LEU A 126 -3.86 -20.46 -31.99
CA LEU A 126 -2.64 -20.23 -31.20
C LEU A 126 -2.90 -19.18 -30.11
N ILE A 127 -3.61 -18.10 -30.46
CA ILE A 127 -3.99 -17.04 -29.53
C ILE A 127 -4.92 -17.58 -28.44
N ASP A 128 -5.95 -18.34 -28.82
CA ASP A 128 -6.91 -18.91 -27.87
C ASP A 128 -6.23 -19.87 -26.88
N LYS A 129 -5.32 -20.75 -27.36
CA LYS A 129 -4.54 -21.66 -26.50
C LYS A 129 -3.63 -20.92 -25.53
N ALA A 130 -3.00 -19.83 -25.97
CA ALA A 130 -2.16 -19.00 -25.11
C ALA A 130 -3.00 -18.31 -24.01
N LEU A 131 -4.18 -17.78 -24.37
CA LEU A 131 -5.10 -17.11 -23.44
C LEU A 131 -5.71 -18.04 -22.37
N GLU A 132 -5.68 -19.36 -22.60
CA GLU A 132 -6.06 -20.36 -21.59
C GLU A 132 -4.96 -20.61 -20.55
N LYS A 133 -3.75 -20.07 -20.69
CA LYS A 133 -2.65 -20.29 -19.74
C LYS A 133 -2.82 -19.43 -18.49
N PRO A 134 -2.90 -20.03 -17.27
CA PRO A 134 -3.01 -19.25 -16.02
C PRO A 134 -1.82 -18.31 -15.77
N GLU A 135 -0.61 -18.69 -16.21
CA GLU A 135 0.59 -17.85 -16.09
C GLU A 135 0.48 -16.56 -16.90
N LEU A 136 0.03 -16.67 -18.15
CA LEU A 136 -0.26 -15.49 -18.99
C LEU A 136 -1.36 -14.65 -18.35
N LYS A 137 -2.45 -15.29 -17.88
CA LYS A 137 -3.55 -14.57 -17.24
C LYS A 137 -3.08 -13.70 -16.08
N LYS A 138 -2.23 -14.23 -15.20
CA LYS A 138 -1.67 -13.49 -14.05
C LYS A 138 -0.85 -12.28 -14.48
N LYS A 139 -0.09 -12.38 -15.59
CA LYS A 139 0.67 -11.25 -16.15
C LYS A 139 -0.24 -10.18 -16.75
N LEU A 140 -1.26 -10.59 -17.51
CA LEU A 140 -2.25 -9.68 -18.08
C LEU A 140 -2.96 -8.89 -16.98
N GLU A 141 -3.39 -9.55 -15.89
CA GLU A 141 -4.03 -8.89 -14.74
C GLU A 141 -3.12 -7.82 -14.10
N ALA A 142 -1.82 -8.11 -13.95
CA ALA A 142 -0.86 -7.16 -13.40
C ALA A 142 -0.69 -5.93 -14.30
N ILE A 143 -0.60 -6.15 -15.62
CA ILE A 143 -0.54 -5.08 -16.63
C ILE A 143 -1.82 -4.23 -16.60
N GLU A 144 -2.98 -4.86 -16.51
CA GLU A 144 -4.28 -4.18 -16.56
C GLU A 144 -4.51 -3.27 -15.36
N ILE A 145 -4.23 -3.75 -14.14
CA ILE A 145 -4.32 -2.95 -12.92
C ILE A 145 -3.30 -1.80 -12.97
N ALA A 146 -2.03 -2.10 -13.25
CA ALA A 146 -0.96 -1.10 -13.22
C ALA A 146 -1.13 -0.06 -14.35
N GLY A 147 -1.44 -0.51 -15.56
CA GLY A 147 -1.63 0.34 -16.74
C GLY A 147 -2.77 1.33 -16.56
N LEU A 148 -3.97 0.85 -16.17
CA LEU A 148 -5.10 1.73 -15.92
C LEU A 148 -4.85 2.68 -14.74
N LYS A 149 -4.23 2.20 -13.66
CA LYS A 149 -3.85 3.06 -12.53
C LYS A 149 -2.88 4.17 -12.98
N ASN A 150 -1.89 3.86 -13.81
CA ASN A 150 -0.94 4.83 -14.34
C ASN A 150 -1.61 5.85 -15.27
N VAL A 151 -2.49 5.40 -16.18
CA VAL A 151 -3.27 6.30 -17.05
C VAL A 151 -4.14 7.23 -16.23
N PHE A 152 -4.90 6.71 -15.27
CA PHE A 152 -5.74 7.54 -14.41
C PHE A 152 -4.92 8.52 -13.57
N LEU A 153 -3.87 8.07 -12.89
CA LEU A 153 -3.03 8.98 -12.08
C LEU A 153 -2.36 10.07 -12.92
N THR A 154 -1.99 9.79 -14.17
CA THR A 154 -1.35 10.78 -15.04
C THR A 154 -2.35 11.81 -15.58
N TYR A 155 -3.57 11.37 -15.92
CA TYR A 155 -4.56 12.18 -16.64
C TYR A 155 -5.81 12.53 -15.83
N ILE A 156 -5.81 12.36 -14.51
CA ILE A 156 -6.94 12.76 -13.65
C ILE A 156 -6.93 14.28 -13.41
N ALA A 157 -8.11 14.92 -13.48
CA ALA A 157 -8.22 16.36 -13.32
C ALA A 157 -7.74 16.84 -11.93
N ALA A 158 -7.85 16.00 -10.91
CA ALA A 158 -7.39 16.32 -9.55
C ALA A 158 -5.87 16.38 -9.42
N ASN A 159 -5.11 15.76 -10.33
CA ASN A 159 -3.65 15.84 -10.40
C ASN A 159 -3.19 17.01 -11.29
N GLY A 160 -4.07 17.97 -11.56
CA GLY A 160 -3.77 19.20 -12.31
C GLY A 160 -3.82 19.06 -13.83
N TYR A 161 -4.21 17.90 -14.38
CA TYR A 161 -4.40 17.76 -15.83
C TYR A 161 -5.71 18.45 -16.25
N SER A 162 -5.61 19.64 -16.85
CA SER A 162 -6.78 20.38 -17.37
C SER A 162 -7.54 19.54 -18.39
N GLY A 163 -8.86 19.38 -18.23
CA GLY A 163 -9.68 18.47 -19.05
C GLY A 163 -9.55 16.98 -18.70
N GLY A 164 -8.74 16.63 -17.70
CA GLY A 164 -8.50 15.25 -17.28
C GLY A 164 -9.73 14.51 -16.76
N PHE A 165 -9.56 13.23 -16.43
CA PHE A 165 -10.63 12.36 -15.96
C PHE A 165 -11.33 12.95 -14.72
N LYS A 166 -12.66 12.97 -14.75
CA LYS A 166 -13.56 13.31 -13.63
C LYS A 166 -14.60 12.21 -13.46
N PRO A 167 -15.15 12.01 -12.25
CA PRO A 167 -16.24 11.06 -12.05
C PRO A 167 -17.46 11.39 -12.91
N VAL A 168 -18.02 10.38 -13.59
CA VAL A 168 -19.22 10.53 -14.42
C VAL A 168 -20.43 10.90 -13.56
N GLN A 169 -21.11 12.00 -13.90
CA GLN A 169 -22.31 12.45 -13.20
C GLN A 169 -23.54 11.76 -13.80
N TRP A 170 -23.87 10.58 -13.29
CA TRP A 170 -25.05 9.83 -13.69
C TRP A 170 -26.32 10.38 -13.04
N GLU A 171 -27.33 10.69 -13.85
CA GLU A 171 -28.66 11.11 -13.41
C GLU A 171 -29.68 10.02 -13.68
N ASN A 172 -30.53 9.70 -12.70
CA ASN A 172 -31.61 8.72 -12.88
C ASN A 172 -32.64 9.26 -13.89
N GLN A 173 -33.01 8.44 -14.87
CA GLN A 173 -34.00 8.78 -15.89
C GLN A 173 -35.31 8.03 -15.64
N ILE A 174 -36.43 8.67 -15.95
CA ILE A 174 -37.75 8.02 -15.88
C ILE A 174 -37.84 7.05 -17.07
N SER A 175 -37.74 5.75 -16.80
CA SER A 175 -37.84 4.68 -17.78
C SER A 175 -38.51 3.44 -17.18
N ALA A 176 -38.98 2.53 -18.03
CA ALA A 176 -39.45 1.20 -17.59
C ALA A 176 -38.31 0.29 -17.12
N SER A 177 -37.06 0.63 -17.47
CA SER A 177 -35.84 -0.03 -17.01
C SER A 177 -35.14 0.84 -15.97
N ASP A 178 -34.23 0.26 -15.17
CA ASP A 178 -33.35 1.01 -14.27
C ASP A 178 -32.32 1.78 -15.11
N LEU A 179 -32.72 2.94 -15.62
CA LEU A 179 -31.97 3.76 -16.56
C LEU A 179 -31.34 4.97 -15.85
N ARG A 180 -30.04 5.17 -16.09
CA ARG A 180 -29.34 6.42 -15.77
C ARG A 180 -28.76 7.01 -17.04
N ALA A 181 -28.66 8.33 -17.11
CA ALA A 181 -28.04 8.99 -18.24
C ALA A 181 -27.10 10.11 -17.79
N THR A 182 -26.17 10.49 -18.65
CA THR A 182 -25.30 11.64 -18.44
C THR A 182 -25.09 12.37 -19.76
N VAL A 183 -25.19 13.69 -19.73
CA VAL A 183 -24.95 14.54 -20.91
C VAL A 183 -23.49 14.96 -20.90
N VAL A 184 -22.70 14.43 -21.84
CA VAL A 184 -21.28 14.78 -21.99
C VAL A 184 -21.18 16.04 -22.84
N LYS A 185 -20.50 17.07 -22.31
CA LYS A 185 -20.33 18.37 -22.95
C LYS A 185 -18.84 18.71 -23.12
N ASN A 186 -18.49 19.46 -24.15
CA ASN A 186 -17.15 20.03 -24.31
C ASN A 186 -16.96 21.27 -23.41
N ASP A 187 -15.77 21.87 -23.50
CA ASP A 187 -15.41 23.12 -22.83
C ASP A 187 -16.35 24.30 -23.17
N ALA A 188 -16.95 24.32 -24.37
CA ALA A 188 -17.91 25.35 -24.77
C ALA A 188 -19.30 25.15 -24.12
N GLY A 189 -19.53 24.01 -23.46
CA GLY A 189 -20.81 23.62 -22.88
C GLY A 189 -21.77 22.98 -23.88
N ASP A 190 -21.31 22.72 -25.12
CA ASP A 190 -22.09 22.03 -26.15
C ASP A 190 -22.05 20.52 -25.95
N GLU A 191 -23.17 19.86 -26.22
CA GLU A 191 -23.29 18.41 -26.02
C GLU A 191 -22.52 17.63 -27.10
N LEU A 192 -21.59 16.76 -26.68
CA LEU A 192 -20.95 15.75 -27.54
C LEU A 192 -21.89 14.57 -27.75
N CYS A 193 -22.40 14.02 -26.65
CA CYS A 193 -23.37 12.93 -26.65
C CYS A 193 -24.07 12.81 -25.29
N THR A 194 -25.17 12.05 -25.25
CA THR A 194 -25.77 11.55 -24.02
C THR A 194 -25.46 10.06 -23.90
N LEU A 195 -24.84 9.63 -22.81
CA LEU A 195 -24.60 8.22 -22.51
C LEU A 195 -25.76 7.68 -21.67
N ASN A 196 -26.28 6.52 -22.05
CA ASN A 196 -27.35 5.83 -21.36
C ASN A 196 -26.80 4.54 -20.73
N GLU A 197 -27.02 4.36 -19.43
CA GLU A 197 -26.71 3.15 -18.68
C GLU A 197 -27.99 2.44 -18.24
N THR A 198 -28.19 1.22 -18.71
CA THR A 198 -29.28 0.35 -18.25
C THR A 198 -28.73 -0.67 -17.26
N THR A 199 -29.27 -0.67 -16.04
CA THR A 199 -28.96 -1.70 -15.03
C THR A 199 -29.96 -2.85 -15.12
N VAL A 200 -29.48 -4.09 -15.16
CA VAL A 200 -30.30 -5.30 -15.26
C VAL A 200 -30.18 -6.13 -13.98
N LYS A 201 -31.21 -6.07 -13.12
CA LYS A 201 -31.31 -6.83 -11.85
C LYS A 201 -32.26 -8.03 -11.92
N THR A 202 -33.09 -8.11 -12.96
CA THR A 202 -34.21 -9.05 -13.06
C THR A 202 -33.91 -10.29 -13.91
N LYS A 203 -32.67 -10.42 -14.42
CA LYS A 203 -32.23 -11.54 -15.26
C LYS A 203 -30.92 -12.14 -14.71
N PRO A 204 -30.94 -12.80 -13.54
CA PRO A 204 -29.74 -13.45 -13.03
C PRO A 204 -29.32 -14.60 -13.95
N PHE A 205 -28.02 -14.83 -14.06
CA PHE A 205 -27.46 -15.96 -14.82
C PHE A 205 -26.19 -16.46 -14.14
N THR A 206 -25.79 -17.69 -14.45
CA THR A 206 -24.58 -18.31 -13.87
C THR A 206 -23.51 -18.45 -14.94
N VAL A 207 -22.26 -18.11 -14.57
CA VAL A 207 -21.06 -18.34 -15.38
C VAL A 207 -20.09 -19.23 -14.61
N ALA A 208 -19.19 -19.92 -15.32
CA ALA A 208 -18.13 -20.69 -14.69
C ALA A 208 -16.80 -19.94 -14.81
N LYS A 209 -16.03 -19.91 -13.70
CA LYS A 209 -14.61 -19.57 -13.71
C LYS A 209 -13.82 -20.62 -14.49
N GLN A 210 -12.55 -20.33 -14.79
CA GLN A 210 -11.65 -21.25 -15.48
C GLN A 210 -11.41 -22.55 -14.67
N ASP A 211 -11.47 -22.49 -13.34
CA ASP A 211 -11.37 -23.66 -12.46
C ASP A 211 -12.68 -24.50 -12.37
N GLY A 212 -13.74 -24.08 -13.06
CA GLY A 212 -15.06 -24.73 -13.05
C GLY A 212 -16.03 -24.22 -11.98
N THR A 213 -15.59 -23.35 -11.05
CA THR A 213 -16.42 -22.76 -10.01
C THR A 213 -17.55 -21.93 -10.62
N GLN A 214 -18.79 -22.21 -10.21
CA GLN A 214 -19.97 -21.48 -10.67
C GLN A 214 -20.15 -20.17 -9.90
N VAL A 215 -20.39 -19.07 -10.61
CA VAL A 215 -20.67 -17.74 -10.04
C VAL A 215 -21.97 -17.21 -10.61
N GLN A 216 -22.92 -16.88 -9.73
CA GLN A 216 -24.19 -16.28 -10.11
C GLN A 216 -24.04 -14.75 -10.20
N ILE A 217 -24.39 -14.18 -11.35
CA ILE A 217 -24.47 -12.74 -11.57
C ILE A 217 -25.91 -12.32 -11.31
N ASN A 218 -26.11 -11.51 -10.26
CA ASN A 218 -27.43 -11.04 -9.85
C ASN A 218 -27.78 -9.67 -10.43
N SER A 219 -26.76 -8.86 -10.73
CA SER A 219 -26.93 -7.54 -11.34
C SER A 219 -25.73 -7.20 -12.19
N TYR A 220 -25.99 -6.58 -13.33
CA TYR A 220 -24.98 -6.02 -14.24
C TYR A 220 -25.54 -4.75 -14.88
N ARG A 221 -24.71 -4.04 -15.63
CA ARG A 221 -25.14 -2.88 -16.41
C ARG A 221 -24.63 -2.96 -17.85
N GLU A 222 -25.29 -2.24 -18.73
CA GLU A 222 -24.89 -2.03 -20.11
C GLU A 222 -24.96 -0.54 -20.42
N ILE A 223 -23.92 -0.01 -21.07
CA ILE A 223 -23.87 1.38 -21.53
C ILE A 223 -23.95 1.37 -23.06
N ASP A 224 -24.86 2.18 -23.60
CA ASP A 224 -25.00 2.36 -25.04
C ASP A 224 -23.94 3.35 -25.55
N PHE A 225 -22.71 2.86 -25.74
CA PHE A 225 -21.62 3.69 -26.26
C PHE A 225 -21.91 4.14 -27.70
N PRO A 226 -21.69 5.43 -28.03
CA PRO A 226 -21.88 5.93 -29.38
C PRO A 226 -20.84 5.32 -30.34
N ILE A 227 -21.26 4.92 -31.54
CA ILE A 227 -20.30 4.48 -32.58
C ILE A 227 -19.83 5.68 -33.41
N LYS A 228 -20.75 6.59 -33.72
CA LYS A 228 -20.49 7.85 -34.43
C LYS A 228 -21.16 8.99 -33.68
N LEU A 229 -20.45 10.10 -33.52
CA LEU A 229 -20.97 11.31 -32.90
C LEU A 229 -21.11 12.39 -33.97
N ASP A 230 -22.23 13.11 -33.94
CA ASP A 230 -22.59 14.13 -34.95
C ASP A 230 -22.96 15.48 -34.34
N LYS A 231 -22.89 15.62 -33.01
CA LYS A 231 -23.24 16.83 -32.27
C LYS A 231 -22.07 17.83 -32.20
N ALA A 232 -21.53 18.12 -31.01
CA ALA A 232 -20.44 19.07 -30.85
C ALA A 232 -19.07 18.50 -31.27
N ASP A 233 -18.11 19.42 -31.45
CA ASP A 233 -16.73 19.09 -31.79
C ASP A 233 -15.88 18.79 -30.54
N GLY A 234 -14.79 18.03 -30.74
CA GLY A 234 -13.76 17.73 -29.74
C GLY A 234 -13.46 16.24 -29.57
N SER A 235 -12.79 15.91 -28.46
CA SER A 235 -12.44 14.53 -28.08
C SER A 235 -13.11 14.15 -26.75
N MET A 236 -13.34 12.85 -26.55
CA MET A 236 -13.95 12.28 -25.35
C MET A 236 -13.26 10.96 -25.00
N HIS A 237 -12.90 10.77 -23.73
CA HIS A 237 -12.40 9.49 -23.23
C HIS A 237 -13.28 9.01 -22.09
N LEU A 238 -13.67 7.74 -22.15
CA LEU A 238 -14.55 7.09 -21.20
C LEU A 238 -13.81 5.93 -20.55
N SER A 239 -13.97 5.79 -19.24
CA SER A 239 -13.44 4.65 -18.48
C SER A 239 -14.51 4.15 -17.52
N MET A 240 -15.17 3.06 -17.89
CA MET A 240 -16.32 2.52 -17.16
C MET A 240 -15.89 1.33 -16.31
N VAL A 241 -16.06 1.44 -14.99
CA VAL A 241 -15.56 0.41 -14.05
C VAL A 241 -16.34 -0.89 -14.19
N ALA A 242 -15.64 -2.02 -14.09
CA ALA A 242 -16.25 -3.34 -14.00
C ALA A 242 -17.08 -3.46 -12.71
N LEU A 243 -18.20 -4.20 -12.75
CA LEU A 243 -19.03 -4.46 -11.57
C LEU A 243 -18.83 -5.88 -11.07
N LYS A 244 -18.83 -6.08 -9.75
CA LYS A 244 -18.87 -7.41 -9.12
C LYS A 244 -20.16 -8.14 -9.51
N ALA A 245 -20.21 -9.45 -9.24
CA ALA A 245 -21.38 -10.30 -9.48
C ALA A 245 -22.70 -9.82 -8.82
N ASP A 246 -22.60 -9.02 -7.75
CA ASP A 246 -23.73 -8.39 -7.05
C ASP A 246 -24.17 -7.03 -7.66
N GLY A 247 -23.50 -6.54 -8.70
CA GLY A 247 -23.73 -5.24 -9.34
C GLY A 247 -23.09 -4.04 -8.64
N THR A 248 -22.27 -4.25 -7.61
CA THR A 248 -21.55 -3.17 -6.92
C THR A 248 -20.16 -2.95 -7.53
N LYS A 249 -19.63 -1.73 -7.38
CA LYS A 249 -18.29 -1.38 -7.88
C LYS A 249 -17.20 -2.00 -6.98
N PRO A 250 -16.06 -2.44 -7.53
CA PRO A 250 -14.91 -2.91 -6.76
C PRO A 250 -14.20 -1.75 -6.04
N SER A 251 -13.29 -2.11 -5.14
CA SER A 251 -12.32 -1.17 -4.59
C SER A 251 -11.30 -0.75 -5.66
N LYS A 252 -10.69 0.44 -5.51
CA LYS A 252 -9.76 1.03 -6.49
C LYS A 252 -8.55 0.14 -6.82
N ASP A 253 -8.08 -0.66 -5.87
CA ASP A 253 -6.95 -1.59 -6.02
C ASP A 253 -7.27 -2.82 -6.88
N LYS A 254 -8.55 -3.22 -6.94
CA LYS A 254 -9.05 -4.33 -7.78
C LYS A 254 -9.77 -3.85 -9.03
N ALA A 255 -9.92 -2.54 -9.20
CA ALA A 255 -10.74 -1.97 -10.25
C ALA A 255 -10.08 -2.09 -11.62
N VAL A 256 -10.83 -2.66 -12.53
CA VAL A 256 -10.51 -2.71 -13.95
C VAL A 256 -11.66 -2.13 -14.75
N TYR A 257 -11.39 -1.68 -15.97
CA TYR A 257 -12.28 -0.79 -16.71
C TYR A 257 -12.47 -1.27 -18.15
N PHE A 258 -13.63 -0.97 -18.72
CA PHE A 258 -13.80 -0.87 -20.16
C PHE A 258 -13.58 0.58 -20.57
N THR A 259 -12.63 0.85 -21.46
CA THR A 259 -12.34 2.21 -21.92
C THR A 259 -12.71 2.42 -23.38
N ALA A 260 -13.10 3.63 -23.74
CA ALA A 260 -13.38 4.04 -25.10
C ALA A 260 -12.82 5.45 -25.36
N HIS A 261 -12.06 5.59 -26.44
CA HIS A 261 -11.30 6.80 -26.76
C HIS A 261 -11.79 7.36 -28.10
N TYR A 262 -12.42 8.53 -28.03
CA TYR A 262 -12.92 9.28 -29.17
C TYR A 262 -12.04 10.50 -29.36
N GLU A 263 -11.39 10.60 -30.51
CA GLU A 263 -10.53 11.74 -30.83
C GLU A 263 -11.23 12.62 -31.87
N GLU A 264 -10.98 13.93 -31.82
CA GLU A 264 -11.47 14.88 -32.82
C GLU A 264 -11.05 14.43 -34.23
N GLY A 265 -12.04 14.06 -35.05
CA GLY A 265 -11.83 13.65 -36.42
C GLY A 265 -11.59 14.85 -37.36
N PRO A 266 -11.30 14.59 -38.65
CA PRO A 266 -11.09 15.65 -39.64
C PRO A 266 -12.28 16.60 -39.85
N ASN A 267 -13.48 16.20 -39.41
CA ASN A 267 -14.71 16.99 -39.46
C ASN A 267 -15.04 17.69 -38.11
N GLY A 268 -14.11 17.71 -37.16
CA GLY A 268 -14.30 18.21 -35.79
C GLY A 268 -15.04 17.23 -34.87
N LYS A 269 -15.70 16.21 -35.42
CA LYS A 269 -16.54 15.30 -34.62
C LYS A 269 -15.70 14.20 -33.95
N PRO A 270 -16.03 13.80 -32.71
CA PRO A 270 -15.35 12.70 -32.05
C PRO A 270 -15.49 11.39 -32.84
N GLN A 271 -14.36 10.77 -33.20
CA GLN A 271 -14.26 9.48 -33.86
C GLN A 271 -13.70 8.44 -32.89
N LEU A 272 -14.36 7.29 -32.75
CA LEU A 272 -13.86 6.20 -31.93
C LEU A 272 -12.54 5.65 -32.52
N LYS A 273 -11.41 5.88 -31.84
CA LYS A 273 -10.06 5.49 -32.26
C LYS A 273 -9.52 4.27 -31.53
N GLU A 274 -9.97 4.03 -30.30
CA GLU A 274 -9.45 2.94 -29.48
C GLU A 274 -10.45 2.50 -28.41
N ILE A 275 -10.40 1.22 -28.03
CA ILE A 275 -11.06 0.71 -26.83
C ILE A 275 -10.08 -0.14 -26.03
N SER A 276 -10.31 -0.33 -24.73
CA SER A 276 -9.53 -1.29 -23.96
C SER A 276 -10.39 -2.04 -22.94
N SER A 277 -9.93 -3.22 -22.57
CA SER A 277 -10.55 -4.05 -21.53
C SER A 277 -9.53 -5.06 -21.02
N PRO A 278 -9.76 -5.63 -19.83
CA PRO A 278 -9.07 -6.83 -19.40
C PRO A 278 -9.25 -7.99 -20.39
N LYS A 279 -8.22 -8.84 -20.51
CA LYS A 279 -8.15 -9.96 -21.46
C LYS A 279 -7.81 -11.29 -20.77
N PRO A 280 -8.30 -12.43 -21.28
CA PRO A 280 -9.30 -12.56 -22.34
C PRO A 280 -10.67 -12.05 -21.88
N LEU A 281 -11.39 -11.40 -22.79
CA LEU A 281 -12.76 -10.95 -22.54
C LEU A 281 -13.73 -12.12 -22.75
N LYS A 282 -14.73 -12.32 -21.90
CA LYS A 282 -15.75 -13.36 -22.09
C LYS A 282 -17.12 -12.72 -22.27
N PHE A 283 -18.02 -13.39 -22.98
CA PHE A 283 -19.42 -12.95 -23.10
C PHE A 283 -20.37 -14.00 -22.51
N ALA A 284 -21.34 -13.54 -21.71
CA ALA A 284 -22.37 -14.38 -21.11
C ALA A 284 -23.46 -14.70 -22.14
N GLY A 285 -23.12 -15.53 -23.13
CA GLY A 285 -23.97 -15.94 -24.26
C GLY A 285 -23.40 -15.60 -25.62
N ASP A 286 -24.08 -16.08 -26.65
CA ASP A 286 -23.77 -15.91 -28.06
C ASP A 286 -24.57 -14.78 -28.73
N GLY A 287 -25.70 -14.37 -28.14
CA GLY A 287 -26.52 -13.25 -28.58
C GLY A 287 -25.82 -11.89 -28.53
N PRO A 288 -26.31 -10.88 -29.29
CA PRO A 288 -25.77 -9.52 -29.25
C PRO A 288 -26.01 -8.81 -27.90
N ASP A 289 -26.98 -9.26 -27.11
CA ASP A 289 -27.31 -8.77 -25.76
C ASP A 289 -26.47 -9.44 -24.65
N ALA A 290 -25.58 -10.37 -24.99
CA ALA A 290 -24.72 -11.02 -24.01
C ALA A 290 -23.75 -10.01 -23.37
N VAL A 291 -23.87 -9.79 -22.07
CA VAL A 291 -22.97 -8.89 -21.33
C VAL A 291 -21.55 -9.45 -21.28
N ALA A 292 -20.56 -8.57 -21.42
CA ALA A 292 -19.17 -8.88 -21.21
C ALA A 292 -18.89 -9.20 -19.73
N TYR A 293 -18.03 -10.19 -19.49
CA TYR A 293 -17.49 -10.48 -18.17
C TYR A 293 -16.05 -10.96 -18.26
N ILE A 294 -15.37 -10.90 -17.13
CA ILE A 294 -13.97 -11.29 -16.98
C ILE A 294 -13.80 -12.03 -15.66
N GLU A 295 -12.77 -12.86 -15.61
CA GLU A 295 -12.23 -13.39 -14.36
C GLU A 295 -10.96 -12.58 -14.06
N HIS A 296 -10.89 -11.96 -12.88
CA HIS A 296 -9.76 -11.11 -12.50
C HIS A 296 -9.50 -11.26 -11.00
N GLY A 297 -8.27 -11.55 -10.58
CA GLY A 297 -7.93 -11.77 -9.17
C GLY A 297 -8.74 -12.91 -8.52
N GLY A 298 -9.18 -13.90 -9.32
CA GLY A 298 -10.04 -15.00 -8.87
C GLY A 298 -11.51 -14.62 -8.64
N GLU A 299 -11.93 -13.39 -8.93
CA GLU A 299 -13.33 -12.93 -8.86
C GLU A 299 -13.91 -12.73 -10.27
N ILE A 300 -15.24 -12.79 -10.40
CA ILE A 300 -15.92 -12.49 -11.68
C ILE A 300 -16.44 -11.05 -11.64
N TYR A 301 -16.13 -10.30 -12.69
CA TYR A 301 -16.66 -8.97 -12.92
C TYR A 301 -17.37 -8.88 -14.26
N THR A 302 -18.43 -8.08 -14.34
CA THR A 302 -19.11 -7.73 -15.60
C THR A 302 -18.63 -6.37 -16.10
N LEU A 303 -18.42 -6.22 -17.40
CA LEU A 303 -18.13 -4.93 -18.03
C LEU A 303 -19.41 -4.34 -18.64
N ALA A 304 -19.47 -3.02 -18.71
CA ALA A 304 -20.66 -2.28 -19.14
C ALA A 304 -20.91 -2.32 -20.67
N VAL A 305 -20.52 -3.39 -21.36
CA VAL A 305 -20.63 -3.53 -22.81
C VAL A 305 -21.22 -4.89 -23.17
N THR A 306 -22.14 -4.92 -24.14
CA THR A 306 -22.69 -6.16 -24.69
C THR A 306 -21.85 -6.66 -25.87
N ARG A 307 -22.00 -7.93 -26.23
CA ARG A 307 -21.30 -8.54 -27.37
C ARG A 307 -21.57 -7.81 -28.69
N GLY A 308 -22.82 -7.41 -28.92
CA GLY A 308 -23.22 -6.64 -30.10
C GLY A 308 -22.50 -5.29 -30.15
N LYS A 309 -22.57 -4.52 -29.05
CA LYS A 309 -21.93 -3.22 -28.95
C LYS A 309 -20.40 -3.31 -29.06
N TYR A 310 -19.78 -4.29 -28.39
CA TYR A 310 -18.34 -4.52 -28.48
C TYR A 310 -17.88 -4.77 -29.92
N LYS A 311 -18.63 -5.58 -30.69
CA LYS A 311 -18.32 -5.83 -32.11
C LYS A 311 -18.49 -4.60 -33.00
N GLU A 312 -19.51 -3.78 -32.75
CA GLU A 312 -19.69 -2.50 -33.45
C GLU A 312 -18.51 -1.56 -33.18
N MET A 313 -18.11 -1.45 -31.91
CA MET A 313 -16.96 -0.63 -31.50
C MET A 313 -15.65 -1.14 -32.09
N MET A 314 -15.36 -2.44 -32.00
CA MET A 314 -14.16 -3.05 -32.58
C MET A 314 -14.05 -2.78 -34.09
N LYS A 315 -15.16 -2.89 -34.82
CA LYS A 315 -15.20 -2.60 -36.26
C LYS A 315 -14.90 -1.14 -36.58
N GLU A 316 -15.41 -0.21 -35.78
CA GLU A 316 -15.15 1.22 -35.97
C GLU A 316 -13.70 1.59 -35.59
N VAL A 317 -13.15 0.98 -34.54
CA VAL A 317 -11.74 1.12 -34.13
C VAL A 317 -10.81 0.62 -35.24
N GLU A 318 -11.08 -0.56 -35.81
CA GLU A 318 -10.31 -1.10 -36.93
C GLU A 318 -10.35 -0.17 -38.16
N LEU A 319 -11.53 0.37 -38.48
CA LEU A 319 -11.71 1.33 -39.58
C LEU A 319 -10.86 2.59 -39.38
N HIS A 320 -10.70 3.04 -38.14
CA HIS A 320 -9.88 4.19 -37.77
C HIS A 320 -8.44 3.85 -37.37
N GLN A 321 -7.95 2.68 -37.78
CA GLN A 321 -6.55 2.23 -37.59
C GLN A 321 -6.14 2.16 -36.11
N GLY A 322 -7.07 1.79 -35.24
CA GLY A 322 -6.80 1.48 -33.84
C GLY A 322 -5.97 0.21 -33.67
N GLN A 323 -5.40 0.04 -32.48
CA GLN A 323 -4.54 -1.10 -32.15
C GLN A 323 -5.28 -2.21 -31.41
N SER A 324 -6.52 -1.99 -30.97
CA SER A 324 -7.36 -3.03 -30.37
C SER A 324 -7.50 -4.24 -31.26
N VAL A 325 -7.44 -5.42 -30.64
CA VAL A 325 -7.65 -6.72 -31.29
C VAL A 325 -8.70 -7.50 -30.52
N ASP A 326 -9.56 -8.23 -31.23
CA ASP A 326 -10.61 -9.03 -30.59
C ASP A 326 -9.98 -10.27 -29.95
N LEU A 327 -9.83 -10.21 -28.63
CA LEU A 327 -9.34 -11.30 -27.79
C LEU A 327 -10.46 -11.81 -26.89
N SER A 328 -11.70 -11.77 -27.40
CA SER A 328 -12.87 -12.25 -26.69
C SER A 328 -13.15 -13.73 -26.95
N GLN A 329 -13.70 -14.42 -25.97
CA GLN A 329 -14.15 -15.81 -26.04
C GLN A 329 -15.66 -15.84 -25.83
N THR A 330 -16.37 -16.66 -26.62
CA THR A 330 -17.81 -16.87 -26.42
C THR A 330 -17.98 -18.11 -25.53
N ILE A 331 -18.62 -17.95 -24.38
CA ILE A 331 -18.94 -19.08 -23.50
C ILE A 331 -20.45 -19.33 -23.58
N ALA A 332 -20.83 -20.58 -23.79
CA ALA A 332 -22.24 -20.98 -23.89
C ALA A 332 -22.99 -20.66 -22.59
N LYS A 333 -24.05 -19.87 -22.70
CA LYS A 333 -24.90 -19.41 -21.59
C LYS A 333 -25.97 -20.46 -21.27
N ASP A 334 -25.59 -21.63 -20.75
CA ASP A 334 -26.55 -22.52 -20.07
C ASP A 334 -25.87 -23.74 -19.42
N LEU A 335 -25.25 -23.60 -18.23
CA LEU A 335 -24.99 -24.80 -17.42
C LEU A 335 -26.26 -25.33 -16.73
N THR A 336 -27.36 -24.56 -16.73
CA THR A 336 -28.66 -25.03 -16.25
C THR A 336 -29.40 -25.95 -17.22
N LYS A 337 -28.90 -26.16 -18.45
CA LYS A 337 -29.44 -27.16 -19.40
C LYS A 337 -28.53 -28.35 -19.69
N VAL A 338 -27.33 -28.43 -19.11
CA VAL A 338 -26.41 -29.57 -19.32
C VAL A 338 -26.30 -30.43 -18.06
N GLN A 339 -27.44 -30.88 -17.53
CA GLN A 339 -27.56 -32.19 -16.87
C GLN A 339 -29.03 -32.54 -16.65
N GLY A 340 -29.60 -33.28 -17.60
CA GLY A 340 -30.81 -34.05 -17.33
C GLY A 340 -30.47 -35.18 -16.37
N ARG A 341 -30.84 -35.04 -15.09
CA ARG A 341 -31.86 -35.88 -14.42
C ARG A 341 -32.07 -35.41 -12.98
N SER A 342 -33.28 -34.88 -12.75
CA SER A 342 -34.04 -34.89 -11.48
C SER A 342 -33.43 -34.18 -10.26
N GLN A 343 -33.93 -32.97 -9.98
CA GLN A 343 -34.80 -32.77 -8.82
C GLN A 343 -35.57 -31.45 -8.95
N GLU A 344 -36.90 -31.57 -8.87
CA GLU A 344 -37.86 -30.49 -8.85
C GLU A 344 -37.65 -29.57 -7.64
N THR A 345 -37.67 -28.27 -7.94
CA THR A 345 -38.40 -27.20 -7.25
C THR A 345 -38.57 -27.34 -5.73
N LEU A 346 -38.09 -26.35 -4.97
CA LEU A 346 -38.94 -25.66 -3.97
C LEU A 346 -38.35 -24.28 -3.64
N GLN A 347 -39.18 -23.25 -3.83
CA GLN A 347 -38.96 -21.86 -3.46
C GLN A 347 -38.88 -21.69 -1.93
N PRO A 348 -38.15 -20.68 -1.40
CA PRO A 348 -38.23 -20.34 0.01
C PRO A 348 -39.47 -19.46 0.26
N ILE A 349 -40.50 -20.05 0.88
CA ILE A 349 -41.58 -19.30 1.51
C ILE A 349 -41.14 -19.03 2.96
N ILE A 350 -40.89 -17.76 3.27
CA ILE A 350 -40.75 -17.26 4.64
C ILE A 350 -42.14 -16.85 5.17
N THR A 351 -42.26 -16.92 6.50
CA THR A 351 -43.21 -16.29 7.45
C THR A 351 -44.44 -17.12 7.88
N PRO A 352 -44.89 -17.04 9.15
CA PRO A 352 -44.19 -17.17 10.45
C PRO A 352 -44.97 -18.01 11.52
N ASN A 353 -44.30 -18.32 12.64
CA ASN A 353 -44.82 -18.61 14.00
C ASN A 353 -45.90 -19.70 14.22
N GLN A 354 -45.57 -20.72 15.03
CA GLN A 354 -46.26 -20.99 16.31
C GLN A 354 -45.57 -22.09 17.12
N GLU A 355 -45.19 -21.73 18.35
CA GLU A 355 -44.78 -22.62 19.45
C GLU A 355 -45.93 -23.58 19.83
N LEU A 356 -45.60 -24.81 20.28
CA LEU A 356 -46.11 -25.45 21.51
C LEU A 356 -45.69 -26.93 21.65
N LYS A 357 -44.66 -27.14 22.48
CA LYS A 357 -44.52 -28.06 23.63
C LYS A 357 -44.86 -29.57 23.57
N SER A 358 -43.87 -30.31 24.11
CA SER A 358 -43.96 -31.43 25.11
C SER A 358 -44.34 -32.82 24.57
N SER A 359 -43.80 -33.96 25.02
CA SER A 359 -42.92 -34.33 26.15
C SER A 359 -42.67 -35.86 26.14
N ILE A 360 -41.69 -36.34 26.95
CA ILE A 360 -41.60 -37.67 27.63
C ILE A 360 -41.10 -38.88 26.79
N GLU A 361 -40.27 -39.85 27.23
CA GLU A 361 -39.36 -40.14 28.39
C GLU A 361 -38.57 -41.44 28.04
N THR A 362 -37.41 -41.64 28.64
CA THR A 362 -36.57 -42.87 28.64
C THR A 362 -36.87 -43.77 29.85
N PRO A 363 -36.55 -45.10 29.79
CA PRO A 363 -36.08 -45.76 31.02
C PRO A 363 -34.90 -46.75 30.89
N THR A 364 -34.09 -46.64 31.94
CA THR A 364 -32.97 -47.31 32.62
C THR A 364 -32.80 -48.86 32.66
N THR A 365 -31.52 -49.22 32.86
CA THR A 365 -30.74 -50.42 33.27
C THR A 365 -31.33 -51.47 34.23
N THR A 366 -30.86 -52.74 34.16
CA THR A 366 -30.75 -53.70 35.30
C THR A 366 -29.62 -54.74 35.09
N GLN A 367 -28.98 -55.14 36.20
CA GLN A 367 -27.71 -55.90 36.41
C GLN A 367 -27.80 -57.45 36.47
N VAL A 368 -26.73 -58.14 35.98
CA VAL A 368 -25.84 -59.26 36.49
C VAL A 368 -26.40 -60.28 37.55
N PRO A 369 -26.04 -61.61 37.63
CA PRO A 369 -24.70 -62.16 37.96
C PRO A 369 -24.28 -63.59 37.44
N PRO A 370 -23.03 -64.09 37.73
CA PRO A 370 -22.24 -65.03 36.90
C PRO A 370 -21.98 -66.45 37.49
N ILE A 371 -21.42 -67.39 36.70
CA ILE A 371 -20.82 -68.66 37.18
C ILE A 371 -19.60 -69.09 36.32
N THR A 372 -18.52 -69.49 37.02
CA THR A 372 -17.14 -69.84 36.63
C THR A 372 -16.95 -71.36 36.32
N PRO A 373 -15.73 -71.91 36.02
CA PRO A 373 -15.48 -72.90 34.94
C PRO A 373 -15.00 -74.29 35.43
N ASP A 374 -14.87 -75.28 34.52
CA ASP A 374 -14.01 -76.45 34.77
C ASP A 374 -13.51 -77.18 33.49
N SER A 375 -12.20 -77.07 33.25
CA SER A 375 -11.17 -78.11 33.06
C SER A 375 -11.37 -79.37 32.17
N GLN A 376 -10.70 -79.36 30.99
CA GLN A 376 -9.76 -80.38 30.43
C GLN A 376 -10.22 -81.85 30.08
N PRO A 377 -9.45 -82.65 29.28
CA PRO A 377 -9.01 -82.44 27.88
C PRO A 377 -9.04 -83.74 27.00
N LEU A 378 -8.61 -83.61 25.72
CA LEU A 378 -8.13 -84.65 24.78
C LEU A 378 -9.14 -85.70 24.22
N GLN A 379 -9.40 -85.65 22.90
CA GLN A 379 -8.86 -86.61 21.92
C GLN A 379 -9.32 -86.31 20.47
N THR A 380 -8.37 -86.48 19.56
CA THR A 380 -8.37 -86.37 18.10
C THR A 380 -9.37 -87.28 17.38
N GLU A 381 -10.01 -86.79 16.30
CA GLU A 381 -10.01 -87.46 14.99
C GLU A 381 -10.58 -86.57 13.86
N THR A 382 -9.68 -86.28 12.92
CA THR A 382 -9.78 -86.17 11.45
C THR A 382 -11.11 -85.80 10.74
N ALA A 383 -10.96 -84.75 9.92
CA ALA A 383 -11.51 -84.57 8.57
C ALA A 383 -13.03 -84.47 8.37
N GLN A 384 -13.54 -83.24 8.37
CA GLN A 384 -14.56 -82.81 7.42
C GLN A 384 -14.57 -81.27 7.32
N MET A 385 -14.36 -80.73 6.11
CA MET A 385 -14.57 -79.32 5.82
C MET A 385 -16.04 -78.94 6.08
N PRO A 386 -16.29 -77.71 6.58
CA PRO A 386 -17.24 -76.87 5.88
C PRO A 386 -16.89 -75.36 5.85
N GLN A 387 -17.14 -74.78 4.67
CA GLN A 387 -17.83 -73.50 4.43
C GLN A 387 -17.33 -72.20 5.09
N SER A 388 -16.78 -71.34 4.22
CA SER A 388 -16.94 -69.88 4.18
C SER A 388 -17.17 -69.15 5.52
N GLN A 389 -16.09 -68.85 6.23
CA GLN A 389 -16.09 -67.88 7.33
C GLN A 389 -15.55 -66.53 6.84
N GLN A 390 -16.43 -65.54 6.90
CA GLN A 390 -16.16 -64.11 6.80
C GLN A 390 -15.19 -63.72 7.94
N VAL A 391 -14.09 -63.03 7.63
CA VAL A 391 -13.02 -62.71 8.60
C VAL A 391 -13.50 -61.60 9.54
N ASN A 392 -13.88 -61.96 10.77
CA ASN A 392 -14.31 -61.02 11.81
C ASN A 392 -13.08 -60.36 12.48
N PRO A 393 -13.00 -59.03 12.64
CA PRO A 393 -11.94 -58.33 13.38
C PRO A 393 -11.66 -58.88 14.80
N ASN A 394 -12.64 -59.52 15.45
CA ASN A 394 -12.46 -60.22 16.73
C ASN A 394 -11.51 -61.43 16.66
N LEU A 395 -11.20 -61.96 15.46
CA LEU A 395 -10.24 -63.04 15.28
C LEU A 395 -8.80 -62.62 15.55
N LEU A 396 -8.43 -61.34 15.53
CA LEU A 396 -7.04 -60.96 15.80
C LEU A 396 -6.70 -60.99 17.29
N ASN A 397 -7.66 -60.72 18.18
CA ASN A 397 -7.51 -60.98 19.62
C ASN A 397 -7.38 -62.49 19.89
N ALA A 398 -8.14 -63.31 19.17
CA ALA A 398 -8.00 -64.77 19.22
C ALA A 398 -6.68 -65.23 18.61
N ALA A 399 -6.21 -64.65 17.50
CA ALA A 399 -4.95 -64.99 16.83
C ALA A 399 -3.75 -64.57 17.68
N THR A 400 -3.81 -63.43 18.38
CA THR A 400 -2.79 -62.99 19.34
C THR A 400 -2.76 -63.92 20.57
N ALA A 401 -3.91 -64.47 20.97
CA ALA A 401 -4.00 -65.48 22.02
C ALA A 401 -3.66 -66.92 21.55
N LEU A 402 -3.73 -67.20 20.24
CA LEU A 402 -3.52 -68.53 19.64
C LEU A 402 -2.13 -68.68 18.98
N SER A 403 -1.44 -67.60 18.63
CA SER A 403 -0.13 -67.67 17.98
C SER A 403 0.97 -67.91 19.01
N GLY A 404 1.56 -69.11 19.03
CA GLY A 404 2.75 -69.40 19.81
C GLY A 404 4.00 -68.66 19.32
N SER A 405 3.96 -68.08 18.11
CA SER A 405 5.06 -67.31 17.52
C SER A 405 4.56 -66.11 16.71
N MET A 406 5.38 -65.04 16.64
CA MET A 406 5.11 -63.88 15.78
C MET A 406 5.06 -64.25 14.29
N GLN A 407 5.77 -65.32 13.90
CA GLN A 407 5.73 -65.85 12.55
C GLN A 407 4.34 -66.37 12.19
N ASP A 408 3.63 -67.00 13.14
CA ASP A 408 2.26 -67.49 12.89
C ASP A 408 1.29 -66.33 12.67
N LEU A 409 1.44 -65.22 13.41
CA LEU A 409 0.66 -64.01 13.19
C LEU A 409 0.89 -63.45 11.79
N LEU A 410 2.16 -63.30 11.37
CA LEU A 410 2.51 -62.80 10.04
C LEU A 410 1.98 -63.72 8.92
N ASN A 411 2.07 -65.04 9.11
CA ASN A 411 1.54 -66.02 8.17
C ASN A 411 0.00 -65.94 8.07
N TYR A 412 -0.68 -65.78 9.21
CA TYR A 412 -2.14 -65.62 9.27
C TYR A 412 -2.59 -64.35 8.53
N VAL A 413 -1.93 -63.22 8.80
CA VAL A 413 -2.23 -61.95 8.15
C VAL A 413 -2.00 -62.06 6.64
N ASN A 414 -0.87 -62.61 6.19
CA ASN A 414 -0.59 -62.77 4.77
C ASN A 414 -1.62 -63.65 4.03
N ALA A 415 -2.07 -64.73 4.69
CA ALA A 415 -3.15 -65.56 4.18
C ALA A 415 -4.50 -64.81 4.13
N GLY A 416 -4.78 -63.98 5.14
CA GLY A 416 -5.97 -63.12 5.21
C GLY A 416 -6.01 -62.09 4.09
N LEU A 417 -4.91 -61.37 3.85
CA LEU A 417 -4.79 -60.37 2.79
C LEU A 417 -5.03 -60.95 1.39
N THR A 418 -4.69 -62.22 1.19
CA THR A 418 -4.89 -62.91 -0.09
C THR A 418 -6.34 -63.38 -0.29
N LYS A 419 -7.01 -63.76 0.80
CA LYS A 419 -8.39 -64.29 0.78
C LYS A 419 -9.44 -63.18 0.71
N GLU A 420 -9.23 -62.10 1.46
CA GLU A 420 -10.16 -60.98 1.51
C GLU A 420 -10.14 -60.18 0.19
N LYS A 421 -11.30 -59.63 -0.19
CA LYS A 421 -11.47 -58.82 -1.41
C LYS A 421 -11.88 -57.38 -1.09
N ASP A 422 -12.42 -57.11 0.09
CA ASP A 422 -12.72 -55.76 0.53
C ASP A 422 -11.44 -55.05 1.01
N GLY A 423 -11.11 -53.92 0.36
CA GLY A 423 -9.91 -53.15 0.64
C GLY A 423 -9.87 -52.60 2.07
N ASN A 424 -11.01 -52.21 2.64
CA ASN A 424 -11.08 -51.70 4.01
C ASN A 424 -10.77 -52.80 5.02
N THR A 425 -11.34 -53.99 4.82
CA THR A 425 -11.06 -55.16 5.66
C THR A 425 -9.60 -55.58 5.59
N GLN A 426 -8.97 -55.50 4.40
CA GLN A 426 -7.53 -55.72 4.25
C GLN A 426 -6.70 -54.68 5.05
N ILE A 427 -7.09 -53.41 5.02
CA ILE A 427 -6.42 -52.34 5.79
C ILE A 427 -6.60 -52.57 7.30
N ASP A 428 -7.78 -52.96 7.76
CA ASP A 428 -8.05 -53.26 9.18
C ASP A 428 -7.19 -54.41 9.69
N LEU A 429 -6.98 -55.45 8.88
CA LEU A 429 -6.08 -56.56 9.21
C LEU A 429 -4.63 -56.10 9.36
N ILE A 430 -4.14 -55.25 8.45
CA ILE A 430 -2.77 -54.68 8.52
C ILE A 430 -2.64 -53.81 9.77
N ASN A 431 -3.62 -52.95 10.03
CA ASN A 431 -3.65 -52.07 11.19
C ASN A 431 -3.57 -52.85 12.51
N ALA A 432 -4.41 -53.87 12.65
CA ALA A 432 -4.47 -54.69 13.85
C ALA A 432 -3.18 -55.53 14.04
N ALA A 433 -2.60 -56.03 12.95
CA ALA A 433 -1.29 -56.70 12.99
C ALA A 433 -0.17 -55.76 13.44
N ALA A 434 -0.13 -54.53 12.92
CA ALA A 434 0.86 -53.52 13.32
C ALA A 434 0.74 -53.18 14.81
N THR A 435 -0.49 -53.01 15.33
CA THR A 435 -0.73 -52.80 16.77
C THR A 435 -0.20 -53.97 17.60
N ALA A 436 -0.49 -55.22 17.21
CA ALA A 436 -0.05 -56.41 17.92
C ALA A 436 1.48 -56.54 17.95
N ILE A 437 2.14 -56.27 16.81
CA ILE A 437 3.61 -56.30 16.69
C ILE A 437 4.25 -55.27 17.63
N LEU A 438 3.78 -54.02 17.62
CA LEU A 438 4.38 -52.94 18.41
C LEU A 438 4.14 -53.08 19.93
N ASN A 439 3.14 -53.85 20.33
CA ASN A 439 2.86 -54.18 21.73
C ASN A 439 3.67 -55.38 22.24
N ASN A 440 4.37 -56.11 21.36
CA ASN A 440 5.28 -57.19 21.75
C ASN A 440 6.63 -56.61 22.19
N GLU A 441 7.29 -57.22 23.18
CA GLU A 441 8.61 -56.77 23.65
C GLU A 441 9.77 -57.11 22.70
N LYS A 442 9.62 -58.13 21.84
CA LYS A 442 10.73 -58.67 21.04
C LYS A 442 10.57 -58.36 19.55
N GLU A 443 11.71 -58.04 18.92
CA GLU A 443 11.88 -57.98 17.46
C GLU A 443 10.87 -57.08 16.73
N LYS A 444 10.37 -56.02 17.40
CA LYS A 444 9.36 -55.10 16.85
C LYS A 444 9.72 -54.61 15.46
N GLN A 445 10.96 -54.11 15.30
CA GLN A 445 11.44 -53.56 14.03
C GLN A 445 11.44 -54.61 12.91
N ALA A 446 11.97 -55.80 13.16
CA ALA A 446 12.04 -56.88 12.17
C ALA A 446 10.63 -57.31 11.73
N ASN A 447 9.69 -57.41 12.66
CA ASN A 447 8.33 -57.83 12.36
C ASN A 447 7.53 -56.75 11.60
N ILE A 448 7.75 -55.46 11.90
CA ILE A 448 7.19 -54.34 11.12
C ILE A 448 7.73 -54.32 9.70
N ILE A 449 9.02 -54.62 9.52
CA ILE A 449 9.65 -54.75 8.20
C ILE A 449 8.95 -55.85 7.39
N VAL A 450 8.79 -57.04 7.97
CA VAL A 450 8.12 -58.17 7.29
C VAL A 450 6.66 -57.84 6.97
N LEU A 451 5.92 -57.19 7.88
CA LEU A 451 4.54 -56.76 7.61
C LEU A 451 4.47 -55.76 6.44
N THR A 452 5.41 -54.83 6.38
CA THR A 452 5.51 -53.84 5.30
C THR A 452 5.84 -54.50 3.97
N GLU A 453 6.82 -55.41 3.94
CA GLU A 453 7.19 -56.18 2.74
C GLU A 453 6.00 -56.99 2.21
N ASN A 454 5.30 -57.70 3.10
CA ASN A 454 4.11 -58.46 2.75
C ASN A 454 3.00 -57.56 2.20
N THR A 455 2.84 -56.36 2.74
CA THR A 455 1.83 -55.40 2.27
C THR A 455 2.18 -54.87 0.87
N VAL A 456 3.42 -54.43 0.67
CA VAL A 456 3.85 -53.79 -0.58
C VAL A 456 3.97 -54.79 -1.74
N ASN A 457 4.42 -56.02 -1.46
CA ASN A 457 4.68 -57.04 -2.47
C ASN A 457 3.51 -58.00 -2.73
N ASN A 458 2.39 -57.86 -2.01
CA ASN A 458 1.23 -58.74 -2.24
C ASN A 458 0.44 -58.29 -3.48
N ASN A 459 0.33 -59.19 -4.46
CA ASN A 459 -0.33 -58.96 -5.75
C ASN A 459 -1.86 -58.95 -5.67
N ALA A 460 -2.45 -59.37 -4.54
CA ALA A 460 -3.90 -59.33 -4.32
C ALA A 460 -4.40 -57.96 -3.84
N LEU A 461 -3.52 -57.08 -3.36
CA LEU A 461 -3.85 -55.73 -2.91
C LEU A 461 -3.85 -54.77 -4.10
N THR A 462 -4.87 -53.90 -4.18
CA THR A 462 -4.84 -52.78 -5.12
C THR A 462 -3.75 -51.77 -4.72
N PRO A 463 -3.21 -50.98 -5.66
CA PRO A 463 -2.18 -50.00 -5.32
C PRO A 463 -2.59 -49.00 -4.23
N ASP A 464 -3.86 -48.58 -4.20
CA ASP A 464 -4.37 -47.67 -3.17
C ASP A 464 -4.49 -48.37 -1.81
N THR A 465 -4.89 -49.66 -1.79
CA THR A 465 -4.89 -50.47 -0.57
C THR A 465 -3.47 -50.65 -0.01
N LYS A 466 -2.46 -50.77 -0.88
CA LYS A 466 -1.04 -50.82 -0.45
C LYS A 466 -0.62 -49.52 0.23
N VAL A 467 -0.95 -48.37 -0.37
CA VAL A 467 -0.68 -47.03 0.22
C VAL A 467 -1.38 -46.89 1.57
N ALA A 468 -2.67 -47.19 1.65
CA ALA A 468 -3.44 -47.09 2.88
C ALA A 468 -2.92 -48.04 3.97
N GLY A 469 -2.55 -49.28 3.61
CA GLY A 469 -1.98 -50.27 4.52
C GLY A 469 -0.64 -49.82 5.11
N VAL A 470 0.29 -49.35 4.28
CA VAL A 470 1.56 -48.78 4.77
C VAL A 470 1.33 -47.55 5.64
N ASN A 471 0.39 -46.67 5.26
CA ASN A 471 0.04 -45.52 6.08
C ASN A 471 -0.52 -45.90 7.45
N ALA A 472 -1.29 -47.00 7.54
CA ALA A 472 -1.75 -47.54 8.82
C ALA A 472 -0.58 -48.05 9.67
N VAL A 473 0.42 -48.71 9.07
CA VAL A 473 1.65 -49.11 9.77
C VAL A 473 2.39 -47.88 10.32
N LEU A 474 2.57 -46.84 9.50
CA LEU A 474 3.22 -45.58 9.90
C LEU A 474 2.48 -44.88 11.06
N GLU A 475 1.14 -44.84 11.03
CA GLU A 475 0.33 -44.30 12.14
C GLU A 475 0.45 -45.13 13.43
N ASN A 476 0.54 -46.45 13.33
CA ASN A 476 0.78 -47.30 14.50
C ASN A 476 2.16 -47.02 15.13
N ILE A 477 3.20 -46.86 14.30
CA ILE A 477 4.55 -46.49 14.77
C ILE A 477 4.49 -45.14 15.52
N LYS A 478 3.79 -44.14 14.96
CA LYS A 478 3.60 -42.83 15.59
C LYS A 478 2.95 -42.95 16.98
N ASN A 479 1.83 -43.66 17.05
CA ASN A 479 0.96 -43.67 18.23
C ASN A 479 1.44 -44.60 19.35
N ASN A 480 2.37 -45.52 19.07
CA ASN A 480 2.88 -46.44 20.07
C ASN A 480 3.71 -45.71 21.15
N GLN A 481 3.27 -45.83 22.40
CA GLN A 481 3.95 -45.20 23.55
C GLN A 481 5.10 -46.06 24.11
N ASN A 482 5.16 -47.35 23.77
CA ASN A 482 6.10 -48.33 24.34
C ASN A 482 7.38 -48.50 23.50
N THR A 483 7.55 -47.71 22.45
CA THR A 483 8.70 -47.78 21.54
C THR A 483 9.44 -46.45 21.60
N PRO A 484 10.74 -46.44 21.94
CA PRO A 484 11.54 -45.21 21.96
C PRO A 484 11.52 -44.50 20.61
N ASP A 485 11.54 -43.17 20.61
CA ASP A 485 11.45 -42.38 19.37
C ASP A 485 12.65 -42.63 18.41
N LEU A 486 13.82 -42.95 18.96
CA LEU A 486 15.00 -43.39 18.17
C LEU A 486 14.80 -44.76 17.51
N GLU A 487 13.99 -45.64 18.09
CA GLU A 487 13.66 -46.92 17.46
C GLU A 487 12.59 -46.71 16.39
N LYS A 488 11.62 -45.81 16.63
CA LYS A 488 10.63 -45.41 15.62
C LYS A 488 11.29 -44.81 14.39
N SER A 489 12.30 -43.95 14.54
CA SER A 489 13.00 -43.35 13.39
C SER A 489 13.61 -44.41 12.46
N LYS A 490 14.20 -45.47 13.01
CA LYS A 490 14.73 -46.61 12.23
C LYS A 490 13.62 -47.44 11.57
N MET A 491 12.46 -47.58 12.21
CA MET A 491 11.30 -48.24 11.59
C MET A 491 10.76 -47.44 10.41
N LEU A 492 10.73 -46.10 10.51
CA LEU A 492 10.33 -45.21 9.42
C LEU A 492 11.29 -45.34 8.23
N GLU A 493 12.60 -45.26 8.47
CA GLU A 493 13.65 -45.43 7.45
C GLU A 493 13.46 -46.76 6.70
N ALA A 494 13.33 -47.87 7.43
CA ALA A 494 13.16 -49.19 6.82
C ALA A 494 11.86 -49.31 6.02
N THR A 495 10.76 -48.75 6.53
CA THR A 495 9.45 -48.75 5.85
C THR A 495 9.53 -47.98 4.52
N VAL A 496 10.18 -46.81 4.52
CA VAL A 496 10.42 -46.03 3.30
C VAL A 496 11.32 -46.78 2.34
N ALA A 497 12.37 -47.45 2.81
CA ALA A 497 13.29 -48.20 1.95
C ALA A 497 12.58 -49.31 1.17
N ILE A 498 11.65 -50.03 1.82
CA ILE A 498 10.83 -51.06 1.18
C ILE A 498 9.91 -50.43 0.12
N ALA A 499 9.22 -49.34 0.47
CA ALA A 499 8.30 -48.66 -0.43
C ALA A 499 8.99 -48.11 -1.68
N LEU A 500 10.11 -47.40 -1.51
CA LEU A 500 10.83 -46.76 -2.61
C LEU A 500 11.45 -47.77 -3.58
N ASN A 501 11.91 -48.94 -3.10
CA ASN A 501 12.54 -49.95 -3.93
C ASN A 501 11.56 -50.97 -4.54
N SER A 502 10.28 -50.94 -4.16
CA SER A 502 9.29 -51.85 -4.72
C SER A 502 9.03 -51.60 -6.21
N GLU A 503 8.95 -52.68 -6.99
CA GLU A 503 8.52 -52.65 -8.40
C GLU A 503 7.00 -52.57 -8.53
N ASN A 504 6.26 -52.82 -7.44
CA ASN A 504 4.80 -52.90 -7.43
C ASN A 504 4.10 -51.55 -7.16
N LEU A 505 4.86 -50.45 -7.09
CA LEU A 505 4.37 -49.11 -6.78
C LEU A 505 4.84 -48.12 -7.84
N ALA A 506 3.91 -47.29 -8.31
CA ALA A 506 4.22 -46.16 -9.20
C ALA A 506 4.90 -45.03 -8.40
N PRO A 507 5.66 -44.13 -9.06
CA PRO A 507 6.32 -42.99 -8.39
C PRO A 507 5.39 -42.16 -7.51
N LYS A 508 4.14 -41.92 -7.95
CA LYS A 508 3.14 -41.18 -7.17
C LYS A 508 2.80 -41.85 -5.83
N GLN A 509 2.69 -43.18 -5.81
CA GLN A 509 2.38 -43.93 -4.58
C GLN A 509 3.58 -43.97 -3.64
N LYS A 510 4.79 -44.11 -4.20
CA LYS A 510 6.05 -44.00 -3.46
C LYS A 510 6.17 -42.64 -2.77
N GLN A 511 5.80 -41.55 -3.46
CA GLN A 511 5.80 -40.20 -2.90
C GLN A 511 4.80 -40.05 -1.75
N GLN A 512 3.58 -40.56 -1.88
CA GLN A 512 2.57 -40.48 -0.81
C GLN A 512 3.03 -41.19 0.48
N MET A 513 3.65 -42.37 0.35
CA MET A 513 4.19 -43.11 1.49
C MET A 513 5.40 -42.38 2.12
N LEU A 514 6.27 -41.80 1.29
CA LEU A 514 7.41 -40.98 1.74
C LEU A 514 6.93 -39.77 2.55
N GLU A 515 6.01 -38.98 2.00
CA GLU A 515 5.46 -37.79 2.65
C GLU A 515 4.81 -38.14 4.00
N LYS A 516 4.09 -39.26 4.06
CA LYS A 516 3.51 -39.73 5.32
C LYS A 516 4.58 -40.11 6.35
N ALA A 517 5.65 -40.79 5.93
CA ALA A 517 6.75 -41.15 6.82
C ALA A 517 7.50 -39.90 7.34
N VAL A 518 7.67 -38.88 6.50
CA VAL A 518 8.22 -37.58 6.91
C VAL A 518 7.32 -36.90 7.93
N ASP A 519 6.00 -36.85 7.70
CA ASP A 519 5.04 -36.30 8.67
C ASP A 519 5.13 -37.01 10.03
N VAL A 520 5.24 -38.35 10.03
CA VAL A 520 5.42 -39.10 11.28
C VAL A 520 6.77 -38.80 11.94
N GLY A 521 7.85 -38.73 11.15
CA GLY A 521 9.19 -38.40 11.63
C GLY A 521 9.28 -37.02 12.28
N LEU A 522 8.59 -36.02 11.71
CA LEU A 522 8.51 -34.66 12.24
C LEU A 522 7.69 -34.55 13.54
N ASN A 523 6.85 -35.54 13.84
CA ASN A 523 6.02 -35.61 15.05
C ASN A 523 6.68 -36.36 16.22
N LEU A 524 7.94 -36.80 16.09
CA LEU A 524 8.70 -37.41 17.20
C LEU A 524 9.02 -36.35 18.27
N LYS A 525 9.11 -36.75 19.55
CA LYS A 525 9.14 -35.80 20.68
C LYS A 525 10.45 -35.05 20.80
N ASP A 526 11.57 -35.69 20.54
CA ASP A 526 12.90 -35.11 20.68
C ASP A 526 13.57 -34.77 19.34
N ASP A 527 14.32 -33.67 19.33
CA ASP A 527 14.97 -33.09 18.16
C ASP A 527 15.97 -34.06 17.51
N THR A 528 16.65 -34.88 18.34
CA THR A 528 17.65 -35.85 17.86
C THR A 528 16.98 -36.96 17.06
N SER A 529 15.88 -37.52 17.57
CA SER A 529 15.11 -38.55 16.87
C SER A 529 14.47 -38.00 15.59
N ARG A 530 13.99 -36.75 15.59
CA ARG A 530 13.50 -36.07 14.37
C ARG A 530 14.61 -35.97 13.32
N ALA A 531 15.80 -35.48 13.71
CA ALA A 531 16.93 -35.36 12.80
C ALA A 531 17.37 -36.72 12.23
N VAL A 532 17.48 -37.75 13.08
CA VAL A 532 17.81 -39.12 12.65
C VAL A 532 16.76 -39.66 11.67
N ALA A 533 15.46 -39.42 11.91
CA ALA A 533 14.40 -39.87 11.00
C ALA A 533 14.51 -39.21 9.62
N ILE A 534 14.64 -37.87 9.57
CA ILE A 534 14.72 -37.13 8.32
C ILE A 534 16.01 -37.46 7.54
N ASP A 535 17.14 -37.58 8.24
CA ASP A 535 18.41 -37.97 7.61
C ASP A 535 18.36 -39.39 7.06
N GLY A 536 17.77 -40.35 7.79
CA GLY A 536 17.61 -41.74 7.35
C GLY A 536 16.67 -41.85 6.14
N ILE A 537 15.55 -41.12 6.15
CA ILE A 537 14.63 -41.04 5.01
C ILE A 537 15.34 -40.44 3.78
N THR A 538 16.10 -39.35 3.98
CA THR A 538 16.89 -38.70 2.92
C THR A 538 17.92 -39.64 2.30
N ASP A 539 18.68 -40.35 3.14
CA ASP A 539 19.67 -41.34 2.69
C ASP A 539 19.01 -42.48 1.92
N THR A 540 17.82 -42.88 2.33
CA THR A 540 17.03 -43.92 1.67
C THR A 540 16.57 -43.48 0.28
N VAL A 541 16.12 -42.23 0.11
CA VAL A 541 15.80 -41.66 -1.21
C VAL A 541 17.02 -41.68 -2.12
N ILE A 542 18.17 -41.22 -1.62
CA ILE A 542 19.43 -41.17 -2.39
C ILE A 542 19.86 -42.57 -2.83
N LYS A 543 19.78 -43.57 -1.93
CA LYS A 543 20.18 -44.97 -2.18
C LYS A 543 19.16 -45.80 -2.96
N SER A 544 17.95 -45.29 -3.17
CA SER A 544 16.88 -46.02 -3.87
C SER A 544 17.23 -46.34 -5.34
N ASN A 545 16.50 -47.29 -5.92
CA ASN A 545 16.56 -47.63 -7.35
C ASN A 545 15.81 -46.65 -8.29
N LEU A 546 15.32 -45.52 -7.76
CA LEU A 546 14.61 -44.50 -8.53
C LEU A 546 15.50 -43.79 -9.56
N SER A 547 14.89 -43.20 -10.59
CA SER A 547 15.61 -42.32 -11.53
C SER A 547 16.13 -41.07 -10.80
N THR A 548 17.22 -40.45 -11.28
CA THR A 548 17.74 -39.22 -10.67
C THR A 548 16.68 -38.12 -10.57
N LYS A 549 15.81 -38.01 -11.60
CA LYS A 549 14.69 -37.08 -11.62
C LYS A 549 13.68 -37.36 -10.50
N ASP A 550 13.30 -38.62 -10.32
CA ASP A 550 12.36 -39.01 -9.26
C ASP A 550 12.98 -38.81 -7.87
N LYS A 551 14.27 -39.14 -7.70
CA LYS A 551 14.99 -38.85 -6.45
C LYS A 551 14.98 -37.36 -6.11
N GLY A 552 15.22 -36.49 -7.09
CA GLY A 552 15.11 -35.03 -6.92
C GLY A 552 13.71 -34.61 -6.47
N THR A 553 12.65 -35.12 -7.11
CA THR A 553 11.26 -34.85 -6.72
C THR A 553 10.96 -35.30 -5.29
N MET A 554 11.43 -36.49 -4.90
CA MET A 554 11.25 -37.03 -3.55
C MET A 554 11.96 -36.18 -2.49
N LEU A 555 13.19 -35.71 -2.75
CA LEU A 555 13.91 -34.83 -1.83
C LEU A 555 13.23 -33.47 -1.67
N ILE A 556 12.64 -32.93 -2.74
CA ILE A 556 11.84 -31.70 -2.66
C ILE A 556 10.60 -31.91 -1.77
N ALA A 557 9.89 -33.03 -1.92
CA ALA A 557 8.77 -33.37 -1.05
C ALA A 557 9.18 -33.45 0.44
N VAL A 558 10.35 -34.02 0.75
CA VAL A 558 10.91 -34.01 2.11
C VAL A 558 11.16 -32.56 2.59
N GLY A 559 11.81 -31.74 1.75
CA GLY A 559 12.11 -30.34 2.06
C GLY A 559 10.86 -29.49 2.31
N ASP A 560 9.81 -29.65 1.50
CA ASP A 560 8.54 -28.93 1.62
C ASP A 560 7.81 -29.29 2.92
N LYS A 561 7.81 -30.57 3.31
CA LYS A 561 7.24 -31.03 4.58
C LYS A 561 7.98 -30.47 5.79
N VAL A 562 9.32 -30.42 5.75
CA VAL A 562 10.13 -29.80 6.81
C VAL A 562 9.79 -28.31 6.92
N ASN A 563 9.72 -27.59 5.80
CA ASN A 563 9.42 -26.16 5.76
C ASN A 563 8.02 -25.83 6.33
N ALA A 564 7.01 -26.66 5.98
CA ALA A 564 5.62 -26.51 6.42
C ALA A 564 5.35 -26.96 7.86
N SER A 565 6.31 -27.59 8.54
CA SER A 565 6.14 -28.09 9.92
C SER A 565 5.93 -26.97 10.94
N GLU A 566 5.44 -27.29 12.14
CA GLU A 566 5.31 -26.34 13.26
C GLU A 566 6.57 -26.26 14.14
N LEU A 567 7.70 -26.80 13.67
CA LEU A 567 8.97 -26.79 14.41
C LEU A 567 9.56 -25.39 14.54
N SER A 568 10.48 -25.22 15.49
CA SER A 568 11.24 -23.98 15.62
C SER A 568 12.06 -23.70 14.36
N ASN A 569 12.25 -22.42 14.00
CA ASN A 569 13.04 -22.07 12.82
C ASN A 569 14.47 -22.62 12.88
N ALA A 570 15.06 -22.77 14.08
CA ALA A 570 16.39 -23.35 14.25
C ALA A 570 16.43 -24.82 13.84
N GLU A 571 15.43 -25.60 14.28
CA GLU A 571 15.30 -26.99 13.88
C GLU A 571 14.99 -27.12 12.38
N LYS A 572 14.08 -26.29 11.84
CA LYS A 572 13.80 -26.30 10.38
C LYS A 572 15.05 -26.05 9.57
N GLN A 573 15.87 -25.07 9.96
CA GLN A 573 17.13 -24.74 9.31
C GLN A 573 18.10 -25.92 9.32
N GLN A 574 18.25 -26.58 10.47
CA GLN A 574 19.11 -27.76 10.61
C GLN A 574 18.63 -28.91 9.72
N LEU A 575 17.33 -29.24 9.76
CA LEU A 575 16.76 -30.34 9.00
C LEU A 575 16.83 -30.08 7.49
N LEU A 576 16.33 -28.93 7.04
CA LEU A 576 16.32 -28.57 5.62
C LEU A 576 17.74 -28.41 5.07
N GLY A 577 18.64 -27.83 5.85
CA GLY A 577 20.06 -27.70 5.51
C GLY A 577 20.74 -29.06 5.32
N SER A 578 20.41 -30.06 6.16
CA SER A 578 20.89 -31.44 5.98
C SER A 578 20.40 -32.06 4.67
N VAL A 579 19.10 -31.95 4.37
CA VAL A 579 18.51 -32.48 3.13
C VAL A 579 19.16 -31.85 1.89
N LEU A 580 19.30 -30.52 1.89
CA LEU A 580 19.93 -29.78 0.78
C LEU A 580 21.38 -30.21 0.59
N LYS A 581 22.17 -30.23 1.67
CA LYS A 581 23.58 -30.63 1.63
C LYS A 581 23.74 -32.03 1.03
N LYS A 582 22.99 -33.01 1.54
CA LYS A 582 23.05 -34.39 1.03
C LYS A 582 22.62 -34.49 -0.44
N GLY A 583 21.56 -33.78 -0.85
CA GLY A 583 21.09 -33.76 -2.23
C GLY A 583 22.08 -33.12 -3.22
N VAL A 584 22.82 -32.10 -2.79
CA VAL A 584 23.88 -31.43 -3.57
C VAL A 584 25.12 -32.31 -3.66
N GLU A 585 25.63 -32.82 -2.53
CA GLU A 585 26.83 -33.66 -2.48
C GLU A 585 26.70 -34.93 -3.33
N THR A 586 25.47 -35.45 -3.47
CA THR A 586 25.16 -36.65 -4.26
C THR A 586 24.69 -36.35 -5.69
N GLN A 587 24.67 -35.06 -6.09
CA GLN A 587 24.25 -34.61 -7.43
C GLN A 587 22.84 -35.08 -7.82
N VAL A 588 21.95 -35.23 -6.84
CA VAL A 588 20.57 -35.66 -7.05
C VAL A 588 19.65 -34.46 -7.39
N LEU A 589 19.90 -33.31 -6.76
CA LEU A 589 19.11 -32.09 -6.98
C LEU A 589 19.63 -31.32 -8.20
N SER A 590 18.73 -30.98 -9.13
CA SER A 590 19.01 -30.03 -10.22
C SER A 590 19.29 -28.61 -9.70
N PRO A 591 19.96 -27.73 -10.48
CA PRO A 591 20.21 -26.35 -10.07
C PRO A 591 18.96 -25.59 -9.63
N GLU A 592 17.84 -25.78 -10.33
CA GLU A 592 16.55 -25.15 -10.01
C GLU A 592 16.00 -25.65 -8.66
N GLN A 593 16.12 -26.95 -8.40
CA GLN A 593 15.72 -27.57 -7.13
C GLN A 593 16.61 -27.12 -5.96
N GLN A 594 17.92 -27.00 -6.19
CA GLN A 594 18.85 -26.45 -5.19
C GLN A 594 18.49 -25.00 -4.86
N GLN A 595 18.18 -24.18 -5.87
CA GLN A 595 17.78 -22.80 -5.67
C GLN A 595 16.48 -22.67 -4.88
N LEU A 596 15.47 -23.52 -5.16
CA LEU A 596 14.21 -23.52 -4.42
C LEU A 596 14.41 -23.85 -2.93
N MET A 597 15.17 -24.92 -2.63
CA MET A 597 15.48 -25.27 -1.24
C MET A 597 16.34 -24.21 -0.53
N GLN A 598 17.27 -23.59 -1.26
CA GLN A 598 18.07 -22.49 -0.72
C GLN A 598 17.19 -21.28 -0.37
N GLN A 599 16.18 -20.95 -1.20
CA GLN A 599 15.24 -19.88 -0.89
C GLN A 599 14.45 -20.14 0.40
N HIS A 600 14.02 -21.38 0.64
CA HIS A 600 13.37 -21.76 1.90
C HIS A 600 14.32 -21.56 3.09
N LEU A 601 15.58 -21.98 2.97
CA LEU A 601 16.60 -21.83 4.01
C LEU A 601 16.92 -20.36 4.31
N ASP A 602 17.02 -19.54 3.26
CA ASP A 602 17.25 -18.09 3.37
C ASP A 602 16.10 -17.42 4.12
N LYS A 603 14.84 -17.79 3.81
CA LYS A 603 13.64 -17.26 4.49
C LYS A 603 13.60 -17.63 5.97
N ILE A 604 13.97 -18.86 6.32
CA ILE A 604 14.04 -19.31 7.72
C ILE A 604 15.14 -18.54 8.46
N THR A 605 16.33 -18.43 7.86
CA THR A 605 17.50 -17.73 8.44
C THR A 605 17.21 -16.24 8.68
N ALA A 606 16.51 -15.63 7.72
CA ALA A 606 16.03 -14.27 7.79
C ALA A 606 15.09 -14.04 8.98
N GLU A 607 14.07 -14.89 9.13
CA GLU A 607 13.10 -14.80 10.22
C GLU A 607 13.75 -15.02 11.60
N GLN A 608 14.75 -15.90 11.71
CA GLN A 608 15.54 -16.03 12.94
C GLN A 608 16.36 -14.79 13.24
N THR A 609 17.00 -14.21 12.23
CA THR A 609 17.80 -12.99 12.38
C THR A 609 16.92 -11.85 12.88
N LYS A 610 15.71 -11.69 12.30
CA LYS A 610 14.68 -10.76 12.74
C LYS A 610 14.31 -10.98 14.22
N ASN A 611 13.95 -12.20 14.61
CA ASN A 611 13.57 -12.53 15.98
C ASN A 611 14.71 -12.33 16.99
N ALA A 612 15.96 -12.65 16.62
CA ALA A 612 17.13 -12.41 17.45
C ALA A 612 17.38 -10.92 17.68
N LYS A 613 17.21 -10.08 16.64
CA LYS A 613 17.35 -8.63 16.73
C LYS A 613 16.24 -7.99 17.57
N ILE A 614 15.00 -8.47 17.43
CA ILE A 614 13.88 -8.08 18.28
C ILE A 614 14.17 -8.41 19.76
N THR A 615 14.67 -9.63 20.03
CA THR A 615 15.04 -10.06 21.40
C THR A 615 16.17 -9.19 21.97
N GLU A 616 17.18 -8.85 21.16
CA GLU A 616 18.27 -7.93 21.54
C GLU A 616 17.71 -6.56 21.95
N VAL A 617 16.78 -5.99 21.18
CA VAL A 617 16.12 -4.70 21.47
C VAL A 617 15.26 -4.78 22.72
N GLN A 618 14.46 -5.83 22.89
CA GLN A 618 13.68 -6.03 24.12
C GLN A 618 14.59 -6.09 25.36
N GLY A 619 15.73 -6.77 25.26
CA GLY A 619 16.74 -6.80 26.31
C GLY A 619 17.31 -5.42 26.64
N ILE A 620 17.62 -4.60 25.63
CA ILE A 620 18.10 -3.22 25.81
C ILE A 620 17.02 -2.35 26.48
N LEU A 621 15.77 -2.46 26.05
CA LEU A 621 14.64 -1.70 26.59
C LEU A 621 14.32 -2.10 28.03
N ALA A 622 14.39 -3.39 28.37
CA ALA A 622 14.15 -3.89 29.72
C ALA A 622 15.32 -3.67 30.69
N ASN A 623 16.54 -3.38 30.20
CA ASN A 623 17.70 -3.20 31.05
C ASN A 623 17.63 -1.90 31.85
N PRO A 624 17.57 -1.94 33.19
CA PRO A 624 17.48 -0.75 34.03
C PRO A 624 18.81 0.02 34.13
N ALA A 625 19.95 -0.58 33.75
CA ALA A 625 21.25 0.08 33.78
C ALA A 625 21.44 1.09 32.63
N PHE A 626 20.59 1.03 31.60
CA PHE A 626 20.67 1.91 30.44
C PHE A 626 19.75 3.11 30.68
N ASN A 627 20.31 4.32 30.68
CA ASN A 627 19.53 5.55 30.57
C ASN A 627 19.06 5.75 29.11
N THR A 628 18.23 6.75 28.85
CA THR A 628 17.67 7.02 27.51
C THR A 628 18.75 7.13 26.43
N ILE A 629 19.82 7.89 26.69
CA ILE A 629 20.94 8.06 25.75
C ILE A 629 21.58 6.70 25.41
N ALA A 630 21.89 5.90 26.43
CA ALA A 630 22.49 4.57 26.23
C ALA A 630 21.55 3.61 25.50
N LYS A 631 20.23 3.68 25.73
CA LYS A 631 19.23 2.91 24.99
C LYS A 631 19.21 3.33 23.52
N THR A 632 19.21 4.64 23.24
CA THR A 632 19.26 5.19 21.89
C THR A 632 20.51 4.73 21.14
N GLU A 633 21.70 4.90 21.71
CA GLU A 633 22.96 4.47 21.08
C GLU A 633 23.00 2.95 20.82
N ALA A 634 22.48 2.15 21.75
CA ALA A 634 22.43 0.70 21.58
C ALA A 634 21.47 0.28 20.47
N ILE A 635 20.29 0.90 20.39
CA ILE A 635 19.30 0.62 19.34
C ILE A 635 19.77 1.16 17.98
N GLN A 636 20.46 2.29 17.93
CA GLN A 636 21.16 2.76 16.72
C GLN A 636 22.17 1.72 16.23
N ASN A 637 23.00 1.16 17.12
CA ASN A 637 23.94 0.10 16.77
C ASN A 637 23.24 -1.16 16.26
N VAL A 638 22.10 -1.56 16.84
CA VAL A 638 21.29 -2.68 16.33
C VAL A 638 20.76 -2.35 14.93
N THR A 639 20.26 -1.13 14.73
CA THR A 639 19.77 -0.63 13.44
C THR A 639 20.87 -0.73 12.38
N THR A 640 22.06 -0.19 12.63
CA THR A 640 23.21 -0.29 11.72
C THR A 640 23.58 -1.75 11.42
N LYS A 641 23.59 -2.65 12.41
CA LYS A 641 23.84 -4.09 12.18
C LYS A 641 22.79 -4.74 11.28
N VAL A 642 21.52 -4.30 11.34
CA VAL A 642 20.47 -4.76 10.41
C VAL A 642 20.74 -4.24 9.00
N LEU A 643 21.12 -2.98 8.87
CA LEU A 643 21.45 -2.35 7.59
C LEU A 643 22.68 -3.00 6.92
N ASP A 644 23.71 -3.36 7.70
CA ASP A 644 24.95 -4.03 7.25
C ASP A 644 24.79 -5.54 7.01
N SER A 645 23.66 -6.13 7.41
CA SER A 645 23.42 -7.57 7.26
C SER A 645 23.37 -7.99 5.78
N PRO A 646 23.88 -9.18 5.41
CA PRO A 646 23.81 -9.69 4.03
C PRO A 646 22.42 -10.18 3.62
N ILE A 647 21.41 -10.09 4.50
CA ILE A 647 20.03 -10.49 4.20
C ILE A 647 19.38 -9.57 3.15
N LYS A 648 18.36 -10.06 2.44
CA LYS A 648 17.64 -9.29 1.40
C LYS A 648 16.96 -8.04 1.99
N ALA A 649 16.80 -7.00 1.17
CA ALA A 649 16.24 -5.72 1.58
C ALA A 649 14.82 -5.82 2.20
N GLU A 650 13.98 -6.72 1.69
CA GLU A 650 12.64 -7.01 2.25
C GLU A 650 12.70 -7.38 3.73
N ILE A 651 13.58 -8.31 4.08
CA ILE A 651 13.76 -8.78 5.47
C ILE A 651 14.37 -7.68 6.35
N LYS A 652 15.27 -6.85 5.79
CA LYS A 652 15.78 -5.68 6.52
C LYS A 652 14.64 -4.74 6.90
N GLY A 653 13.75 -4.44 5.95
CA GLY A 653 12.55 -3.63 6.17
C GLY A 653 11.66 -4.21 7.28
N GLU A 654 11.26 -5.47 7.16
CA GLU A 654 10.43 -6.13 8.18
C GLU A 654 11.08 -6.15 9.57
N THR A 655 12.40 -6.30 9.63
CA THR A 655 13.15 -6.28 10.89
C THR A 655 13.13 -4.89 11.53
N LEU A 656 13.34 -3.84 10.73
CA LEU A 656 13.28 -2.46 11.21
C LEU A 656 11.87 -2.08 11.67
N GLU A 657 10.84 -2.45 10.91
CA GLU A 657 9.44 -2.25 11.29
C GLU A 657 9.13 -2.90 12.64
N SER A 658 9.54 -4.16 12.82
CA SER A 658 9.32 -4.91 14.07
C SER A 658 10.08 -4.31 15.25
N ILE A 659 11.32 -3.87 15.04
CA ILE A 659 12.12 -3.18 16.07
C ILE A 659 11.41 -1.90 16.50
N THR A 660 10.97 -1.08 15.55
CA THR A 660 10.30 0.18 15.84
C THR A 660 8.98 -0.03 16.57
N LYS A 661 8.20 -1.04 16.17
CA LYS A 661 6.96 -1.42 16.86
C LYS A 661 7.22 -1.78 18.33
N VAL A 662 8.26 -2.56 18.60
CA VAL A 662 8.68 -2.92 19.98
C VAL A 662 9.09 -1.69 20.79
N VAL A 663 9.81 -0.74 20.18
CA VAL A 663 10.15 0.54 20.84
C VAL A 663 8.89 1.34 21.14
N ALA A 664 7.99 1.49 20.17
CA ALA A 664 6.75 2.25 20.30
C ALA A 664 5.84 1.69 21.41
N GLU A 665 5.72 0.36 21.50
CA GLU A 665 4.88 -0.36 22.46
C GLU A 665 5.54 -0.57 23.83
N SER A 666 6.80 -0.13 23.99
CA SER A 666 7.52 -0.23 25.25
C SER A 666 6.89 0.63 26.36
N PRO A 667 7.14 0.31 27.65
CA PRO A 667 6.65 1.10 28.78
C PRO A 667 7.48 2.38 29.04
N LEU A 668 8.38 2.76 28.13
CA LEU A 668 9.14 4.01 28.23
C LEU A 668 8.21 5.24 28.17
N ASN A 669 8.70 6.37 28.67
CA ASN A 669 7.95 7.64 28.53
C ASN A 669 7.96 8.10 27.05
N GLY A 670 7.04 8.99 26.68
CA GLY A 670 6.89 9.46 25.29
C GLY A 670 8.19 10.06 24.71
N GLN A 671 8.92 10.87 25.48
CA GLN A 671 10.15 11.50 25.02
C GLN A 671 11.28 10.50 24.77
N ASP A 672 11.44 9.49 25.63
CA ASP A 672 12.45 8.44 25.46
C ASP A 672 12.21 7.66 24.16
N LYS A 673 10.94 7.38 23.83
CA LYS A 673 10.57 6.73 22.56
C LYS A 673 10.93 7.59 21.36
N VAL A 674 10.66 8.90 21.45
CA VAL A 674 10.99 9.89 20.41
C VAL A 674 12.49 9.94 20.16
N ASP A 675 13.30 10.01 21.22
CA ASP A 675 14.75 10.09 21.10
C ASP A 675 15.34 8.82 20.46
N ILE A 676 14.79 7.65 20.78
CA ILE A 676 15.19 6.38 20.17
C ILE A 676 14.82 6.36 18.68
N VAL A 677 13.58 6.72 18.32
CA VAL A 677 13.11 6.74 16.92
C VAL A 677 13.87 7.79 16.10
N LYS A 678 14.17 8.97 16.68
CA LYS A 678 15.06 9.96 16.09
C LYS A 678 16.43 9.36 15.79
N GLY A 679 17.02 8.65 16.76
CA GLY A 679 18.31 8.00 16.58
C GLY A 679 18.31 6.97 15.45
N MET A 680 17.23 6.20 15.29
CA MET A 680 17.07 5.26 14.18
C MET A 680 17.05 5.98 12.82
N GLY A 681 16.34 7.11 12.72
CA GLY A 681 16.32 7.96 11.52
C GLY A 681 17.70 8.49 11.13
N GLU A 682 18.47 8.95 12.11
CA GLU A 682 19.85 9.42 11.93
C GLU A 682 20.77 8.29 11.44
N ALA A 683 20.67 7.10 12.02
CA ALA A 683 21.48 5.94 11.63
C ALA A 683 21.24 5.51 10.18
N ILE A 684 19.98 5.56 9.72
CA ILE A 684 19.61 5.24 8.33
C ILE A 684 20.09 6.35 7.38
N ALA A 685 19.85 7.62 7.72
CA ALA A 685 20.22 8.75 6.89
C ALA A 685 21.75 8.84 6.67
N SER A 686 22.52 8.68 7.74
CA SER A 686 24.00 8.76 7.73
C SER A 686 24.72 7.49 7.23
N HIS A 687 23.98 6.43 6.87
CA HIS A 687 24.58 5.17 6.44
C HIS A 687 25.41 5.33 5.15
N LYS A 688 26.71 5.05 5.20
CA LYS A 688 27.66 5.41 4.11
C LYS A 688 27.58 4.54 2.86
N THR A 689 27.26 3.27 3.02
CA THR A 689 27.33 2.25 1.94
C THR A 689 25.98 1.92 1.31
N MET A 690 24.89 2.43 1.88
CA MET A 690 23.53 2.10 1.47
C MET A 690 23.07 3.05 0.37
N SER A 691 22.43 2.51 -0.68
CA SER A 691 21.91 3.32 -1.78
C SER A 691 20.77 4.24 -1.31
N PRO A 692 20.50 5.38 -1.99
CA PRO A 692 19.38 6.26 -1.64
C PRO A 692 18.02 5.53 -1.63
N THR A 693 17.80 4.58 -2.55
CA THR A 693 16.57 3.78 -2.63
C THR A 693 16.41 2.87 -1.42
N GLU A 694 17.47 2.18 -1.00
CA GLU A 694 17.43 1.33 0.19
C GLU A 694 17.20 2.14 1.48
N LYS A 695 17.79 3.33 1.59
CA LYS A 695 17.52 4.26 2.71
C LYS A 695 16.05 4.66 2.76
N ILE A 696 15.45 4.97 1.61
CA ILE A 696 14.02 5.31 1.50
C ILE A 696 13.16 4.13 2.00
N SER A 697 13.41 2.91 1.53
CA SER A 697 12.65 1.73 1.98
C SER A 697 12.83 1.42 3.48
N ALA A 698 14.02 1.68 4.02
CA ALA A 698 14.29 1.54 5.45
C ALA A 698 13.49 2.55 6.29
N ILE A 699 13.44 3.83 5.88
CA ILE A 699 12.62 4.86 6.54
C ILE A 699 11.13 4.54 6.45
N GLU A 700 10.64 4.08 5.29
CA GLU A 700 9.25 3.63 5.13
C GLU A 700 8.90 2.55 6.17
N SER A 701 9.78 1.56 6.35
CA SER A 701 9.55 0.44 7.27
C SER A 701 9.54 0.89 8.74
N VAL A 702 10.43 1.82 9.12
CA VAL A 702 10.45 2.39 10.48
C VAL A 702 9.13 3.13 10.76
N GLU A 703 8.64 3.95 9.84
CA GLU A 703 7.38 4.67 10.02
C GLU A 703 6.17 3.73 10.03
N THR A 704 6.16 2.67 9.21
CA THR A 704 5.12 1.61 9.29
C THR A 704 5.06 1.04 10.71
N GLY A 705 6.21 0.77 11.35
CA GLY A 705 6.27 0.27 12.72
C GLY A 705 5.71 1.24 13.76
N VAL A 706 5.91 2.56 13.58
CA VAL A 706 5.28 3.60 14.41
C VAL A 706 3.76 3.60 14.21
N ALA A 707 3.31 3.66 12.95
CA ALA A 707 1.92 3.80 12.57
C ALA A 707 1.07 2.59 13.03
N GLU A 708 1.60 1.38 12.89
CA GLU A 708 0.93 0.12 13.27
C GLU A 708 1.01 -0.25 14.75
N SER A 709 1.81 0.47 15.55
CA SER A 709 1.89 0.23 16.98
C SER A 709 0.54 0.43 17.68
N ILE A 710 0.31 -0.26 18.80
CA ILE A 710 -0.90 -0.05 19.61
C ILE A 710 -0.85 1.21 20.50
N THR A 711 0.23 1.99 20.41
CA THR A 711 0.50 3.17 21.22
C THR A 711 -0.49 4.31 20.94
N ALA A 712 -0.69 5.21 21.92
CA ALA A 712 -1.60 6.35 21.75
C ALA A 712 -1.16 7.27 20.59
N LEU A 713 -2.14 7.88 19.91
CA LEU A 713 -1.90 8.71 18.73
C LEU A 713 -0.93 9.89 18.98
N GLU A 714 -0.99 10.52 20.16
CA GLU A 714 -0.09 11.63 20.50
C GLU A 714 1.38 11.19 20.59
N ASP A 715 1.64 10.03 21.18
CA ASP A 715 2.98 9.44 21.21
C ASP A 715 3.43 9.04 19.80
N LYS A 716 2.53 8.51 18.96
CA LYS A 716 2.83 8.20 17.55
C LYS A 716 3.25 9.45 16.78
N LYS A 717 2.48 10.55 16.89
CA LYS A 717 2.83 11.84 16.28
C LYS A 717 4.21 12.30 16.71
N LEU A 718 4.51 12.26 18.01
CA LEU A 718 5.81 12.65 18.52
C LEU A 718 6.93 11.76 17.95
N MET A 719 6.72 10.44 17.85
CA MET A 719 7.70 9.53 17.24
C MET A 719 7.91 9.81 15.75
N THR A 720 6.86 10.04 14.97
CA THR A 720 6.94 10.44 13.56
C THR A 720 7.71 11.77 13.41
N LYS A 721 7.46 12.75 14.29
CA LYS A 721 8.24 14.00 14.36
C LYS A 721 9.73 13.74 14.65
N GLY A 722 10.01 12.86 15.61
CA GLY A 722 11.37 12.41 15.93
C GLY A 722 12.08 11.74 14.76
N LEU A 723 11.38 10.88 14.02
CA LEU A 723 11.92 10.22 12.82
C LEU A 723 12.34 11.24 11.77
N VAL A 724 11.47 12.20 11.45
CA VAL A 724 11.78 13.28 10.50
C VAL A 724 12.98 14.08 10.97
N ASP A 725 13.02 14.46 12.25
CA ASP A 725 14.16 15.17 12.85
C ASP A 725 15.48 14.39 12.68
N GLY A 726 15.47 13.07 12.86
CA GLY A 726 16.64 12.22 12.67
C GLY A 726 17.14 12.20 11.21
N ILE A 727 16.22 12.24 10.24
CA ILE A 727 16.55 12.32 8.81
C ILE A 727 17.27 13.64 8.48
N TYR A 728 16.88 14.74 9.10
CA TYR A 728 17.43 16.08 8.81
C TYR A 728 18.85 16.32 9.36
N GLU A 729 19.38 15.44 10.22
CA GLU A 729 20.74 15.57 10.75
C GLU A 729 21.83 15.40 9.66
N ASP A 730 21.61 14.60 8.60
CA ASP A 730 22.62 14.32 7.53
C ASP A 730 22.42 15.12 6.22
N LYS A 731 21.91 16.36 6.30
CA LYS A 731 21.53 17.24 5.17
C LYS A 731 20.34 16.71 4.35
N ALA A 732 19.31 17.55 4.27
CA ALA A 732 17.99 17.22 3.74
C ALA A 732 17.99 16.56 2.35
N ASN A 733 17.34 15.40 2.26
CA ASN A 733 16.82 14.85 1.00
C ASN A 733 15.29 14.85 1.08
N PRO A 734 14.59 15.71 0.31
CA PRO A 734 13.13 15.78 0.31
C PRO A 734 12.44 14.43 0.04
N GLU A 735 13.10 13.53 -0.72
CA GLU A 735 12.56 12.20 -1.00
C GLU A 735 12.56 11.27 0.22
N MET A 736 13.43 11.51 1.22
CA MET A 736 13.41 10.77 2.49
C MET A 736 12.26 11.22 3.39
N THR A 737 11.89 12.50 3.39
CA THR A 737 10.69 12.96 4.10
C THR A 737 9.42 12.35 3.49
N LYS A 738 9.34 12.25 2.16
CA LYS A 738 8.23 11.54 1.48
C LYS A 738 8.19 10.04 1.83
N ALA A 739 9.32 9.44 2.17
CA ALA A 739 9.39 8.05 2.62
C ALA A 739 8.59 7.85 3.93
N VAL A 740 8.58 8.83 4.83
CA VAL A 740 7.75 8.79 6.05
C VAL A 740 6.27 8.73 5.67
N SER A 741 5.80 9.65 4.82
CA SER A 741 4.40 9.63 4.35
C SER A 741 4.02 8.32 3.63
N ARG A 742 4.94 7.75 2.84
CA ARG A 742 4.75 6.44 2.18
C ARG A 742 4.68 5.28 3.17
N GLY A 743 5.47 5.31 4.25
CA GLY A 743 5.38 4.33 5.35
C GLY A 743 4.02 4.39 6.05
N VAL A 744 3.53 5.59 6.35
CA VAL A 744 2.15 5.77 6.87
C VAL A 744 1.10 5.20 5.92
N ASP A 745 1.25 5.43 4.61
CA ASP A 745 0.33 4.90 3.60
C ASP A 745 0.31 3.37 3.54
N LYS A 746 1.49 2.74 3.63
CA LYS A 746 1.65 1.28 3.62
C LYS A 746 1.13 0.60 4.90
N SER A 747 1.04 1.33 6.02
CA SER A 747 0.58 0.78 7.29
C SER A 747 -0.89 0.35 7.30
N THR A 748 -1.25 -0.54 8.21
CA THR A 748 -2.67 -0.88 8.51
C THR A 748 -3.33 0.07 9.52
N ALA A 749 -2.73 1.24 9.80
CA ALA A 749 -3.29 2.21 10.76
C ALA A 749 -4.65 2.75 10.30
N ARG A 750 -5.47 3.23 11.26
CA ARG A 750 -6.78 3.83 10.94
C ARG A 750 -6.59 5.06 10.07
N PRO A 751 -7.47 5.33 9.10
CA PRO A 751 -7.28 6.46 8.19
C PRO A 751 -7.30 7.84 8.90
N GLU A 752 -7.89 7.98 10.09
CA GLU A 752 -7.78 9.20 10.92
C GLU A 752 -6.37 9.40 11.48
N ASP A 753 -5.79 8.31 12.00
CA ASP A 753 -4.42 8.29 12.50
C ASP A 753 -3.43 8.55 11.35
N LYS A 754 -3.65 7.96 10.17
CA LYS A 754 -2.79 8.17 9.00
C LYS A 754 -2.67 9.65 8.63
N GLN A 755 -3.79 10.37 8.56
CA GLN A 755 -3.74 11.80 8.25
C GLN A 755 -2.99 12.59 9.33
N ALA A 756 -3.27 12.31 10.60
CA ALA A 756 -2.63 13.00 11.71
C ALA A 756 -1.09 12.78 11.76
N LEU A 757 -0.60 11.59 11.37
CA LEU A 757 0.82 11.29 11.27
C LEU A 757 1.48 11.98 10.07
N LYS A 758 0.81 12.02 8.92
CA LYS A 758 1.29 12.77 7.74
C LYS A 758 1.39 14.28 8.00
N ASP A 759 0.40 14.84 8.70
CA ASP A 759 0.41 16.24 9.12
C ASP A 759 1.60 16.52 10.05
N ALA A 760 1.83 15.65 11.04
CA ALA A 760 2.95 15.77 11.96
C ALA A 760 4.32 15.69 11.27
N ALA A 761 4.47 14.80 10.28
CA ALA A 761 5.68 14.69 9.48
C ALA A 761 5.92 15.96 8.63
N SER A 762 4.86 16.50 8.02
CA SER A 762 4.92 17.69 7.16
C SER A 762 5.24 18.96 7.96
N GLU A 763 4.66 19.10 9.15
CA GLU A 763 4.91 20.22 10.07
C GLU A 763 6.40 20.35 10.42
N VAL A 764 7.04 19.23 10.80
CA VAL A 764 8.47 19.22 11.18
C VAL A 764 9.37 19.41 9.98
N ALA A 765 9.04 18.80 8.84
CA ALA A 765 9.81 19.00 7.60
C ALA A 765 9.82 20.49 7.20
N LEU A 766 8.66 21.14 7.25
CA LEU A 766 8.53 22.56 6.94
C LEU A 766 9.32 23.45 7.91
N ASP A 767 9.29 23.15 9.21
CA ASP A 767 10.09 23.88 10.21
C ASP A 767 11.60 23.72 9.95
N ARG A 768 12.06 22.50 9.68
CA ARG A 768 13.48 22.22 9.38
C ARG A 768 13.96 22.87 8.09
N GLU A 769 13.15 22.84 7.03
CA GLU A 769 13.47 23.54 5.79
C GLU A 769 13.50 25.06 5.99
N THR A 770 12.60 25.61 6.81
CA THR A 770 12.59 27.02 7.19
C THR A 770 13.84 27.41 8.01
N GLN A 771 14.28 26.55 8.92
CA GLN A 771 15.51 26.74 9.69
C GLN A 771 16.75 26.67 8.80
N ASN A 772 16.85 25.66 7.93
CA ASN A 772 17.93 25.50 6.95
C ASN A 772 18.01 26.69 6.00
N PHE A 773 16.86 27.17 5.53
CA PHE A 773 16.74 28.39 4.74
C PHE A 773 17.28 29.62 5.50
N THR A 774 16.87 29.81 6.75
CA THR A 774 17.30 30.93 7.60
C THR A 774 18.80 30.86 7.89
N LYS A 775 19.36 29.67 8.10
CA LYS A 775 20.80 29.45 8.30
C LYS A 775 21.59 29.74 7.03
N GLY A 776 21.13 29.26 5.87
CA GLY A 776 21.75 29.54 4.57
C GLY A 776 21.77 31.03 4.22
N LEU A 777 20.77 31.80 4.67
CA LEU A 777 20.76 33.27 4.57
C LEU A 777 21.79 33.94 5.49
N LYS A 778 21.98 33.43 6.73
CA LYS A 778 22.92 34.01 7.70
C LYS A 778 24.40 33.72 7.37
N GLU A 779 24.68 32.57 6.77
CA GLU A 779 26.04 32.16 6.40
C GLU A 779 26.59 32.88 5.15
N GLN A 780 25.73 33.57 4.39
CA GLN A 780 26.16 34.42 3.28
C GLN A 780 26.59 35.81 3.77
N ASN A 781 27.90 35.97 4.02
CA ASN A 781 28.53 37.28 4.19
C ASN A 781 28.21 38.21 3.00
N LEU A 782 27.24 39.10 3.18
CA LEU A 782 26.75 40.09 2.21
C LEU A 782 27.68 41.32 2.06
N GLU A 783 28.93 41.25 2.50
CA GLU A 783 29.89 42.38 2.50
C GLU A 783 30.46 42.75 1.11
N LYS A 784 30.03 42.12 0.01
CA LYS A 784 30.48 42.48 -1.35
C LYS A 784 29.31 42.97 -2.21
N PRO A 785 29.43 44.12 -2.89
CA PRO A 785 28.40 44.60 -3.80
C PRO A 785 28.35 43.65 -5.00
N LYS A 786 27.37 42.75 -5.03
CA LYS A 786 27.11 41.87 -6.18
C LYS A 786 26.09 42.52 -7.11
N PRO A 787 26.15 42.27 -8.43
CA PRO A 787 25.24 42.84 -9.41
C PRO A 787 23.78 42.52 -9.07
N ARG A 788 22.88 43.46 -9.38
CA ARG A 788 21.43 43.36 -9.18
C ARG A 788 20.83 42.04 -9.69
N ASP A 789 21.43 41.47 -10.74
CA ASP A 789 21.01 40.22 -11.38
C ASP A 789 21.30 38.98 -10.53
N ASP A 790 22.40 38.94 -9.78
CA ASP A 790 22.69 37.83 -8.86
C ASP A 790 21.64 37.76 -7.75
N ILE A 791 21.17 38.91 -7.27
CA ILE A 791 20.16 39.01 -6.21
C ILE A 791 18.78 38.64 -6.73
N TYR A 792 18.43 39.04 -7.95
CA TYR A 792 17.18 38.66 -8.60
C TYR A 792 17.10 37.16 -8.86
N ASN A 793 18.16 36.58 -9.45
CA ASN A 793 18.25 35.13 -9.66
C ASN A 793 18.19 34.36 -8.34
N LYS A 794 18.83 34.88 -7.27
CA LYS A 794 18.74 34.26 -5.94
C LYS A 794 17.34 34.35 -5.34
N ALA A 795 16.64 35.47 -5.49
CA ALA A 795 15.25 35.58 -5.02
C ALA A 795 14.32 34.61 -5.77
N GLN A 796 14.61 34.37 -7.05
CA GLN A 796 13.90 33.38 -7.86
C GLN A 796 14.22 31.95 -7.43
N ASP A 797 15.50 31.60 -7.18
CA ASP A 797 15.90 30.32 -6.57
C ASP A 797 15.15 30.07 -5.25
N VAL A 798 15.01 31.11 -4.43
CA VAL A 798 14.32 31.06 -3.13
C VAL A 798 12.82 30.87 -3.30
N ALA A 799 12.19 31.57 -4.24
CA ALA A 799 10.78 31.41 -4.56
C ALA A 799 10.47 30.01 -5.13
N GLU A 800 11.39 29.46 -5.94
CA GLU A 800 11.28 28.14 -6.52
C GLU A 800 11.53 27.03 -5.49
N ALA A 801 12.49 27.22 -4.57
CA ALA A 801 12.67 26.36 -3.40
C ALA A 801 11.42 26.37 -2.50
N LEU A 802 10.88 27.54 -2.16
CA LEU A 802 9.64 27.66 -1.39
C LEU A 802 8.46 26.99 -2.11
N LYS A 803 8.33 27.14 -3.43
CA LYS A 803 7.31 26.45 -4.22
C LYS A 803 7.48 24.94 -4.14
N ASN A 804 8.71 24.42 -4.23
CA ASN A 804 9.01 22.99 -4.13
C ASN A 804 8.77 22.41 -2.73
N VAL A 805 8.76 23.25 -1.69
CA VAL A 805 8.41 22.89 -0.30
C VAL A 805 6.91 22.98 -0.05
N ILE A 806 6.26 24.01 -0.58
CA ILE A 806 4.83 24.28 -0.41
C ILE A 806 4.00 23.30 -1.24
N THR A 807 4.41 22.95 -2.46
CA THR A 807 3.66 22.04 -3.34
C THR A 807 3.44 20.66 -2.69
N PRO A 808 4.45 19.98 -2.11
CA PRO A 808 4.24 18.73 -1.38
C PRO A 808 3.34 18.86 -0.14
N VAL A 809 3.41 19.98 0.57
CA VAL A 809 2.53 20.26 1.74
C VAL A 809 1.08 20.48 1.29
N LEU A 810 0.86 21.14 0.15
CA LEU A 810 -0.45 21.32 -0.46
C LEU A 810 -1.00 20.01 -1.05
N ASP A 811 -0.13 19.19 -1.66
CA ASP A 811 -0.50 17.90 -2.25
C ASP A 811 -0.80 16.85 -1.15
N ALA A 812 -0.23 16.98 0.06
CA ALA A 812 -0.49 16.09 1.19
C ALA A 812 -1.84 16.32 1.91
N HIS A 813 -2.60 17.36 1.55
CA HIS A 813 -3.89 17.71 2.16
C HIS A 813 -5.13 17.60 1.24
N PRO A 814 -5.56 16.40 0.81
CA PRO A 814 -6.88 16.24 0.22
C PRO A 814 -7.75 15.29 1.07
N GLU A 815 -8.31 15.73 2.20
CA GLU A 815 -9.38 15.03 2.95
C GLU A 815 -10.27 16.08 3.62
N LYS A 816 -11.61 16.23 3.44
CA LYS A 816 -12.75 15.28 3.48
C LYS A 816 -12.88 14.48 4.79
N ARG A 817 -13.06 15.17 5.92
CA ARG A 817 -13.75 14.69 7.13
C ARG A 817 -14.54 15.82 7.80
N GLU A 818 -15.58 15.48 8.56
CA GLU A 818 -16.67 16.30 9.18
C GLU A 818 -16.28 17.49 10.08
N VAL A 819 -15.28 18.26 9.67
CA VAL A 819 -15.04 19.63 10.14
C VAL A 819 -15.76 20.52 9.14
N SER A 820 -16.55 21.50 9.58
CA SER A 820 -17.31 22.35 8.65
C SER A 820 -16.39 22.87 7.53
N GLU A 821 -16.86 22.89 6.28
CA GLU A 821 -16.11 23.49 5.16
C GLU A 821 -15.54 24.86 5.55
N GLU A 822 -16.27 25.59 6.40
CA GLU A 822 -15.86 26.88 6.95
C GLU A 822 -14.64 26.82 7.90
N GLU A 823 -14.47 25.77 8.70
CA GLU A 823 -13.32 25.63 9.63
C GLU A 823 -12.06 25.16 8.90
N VAL A 824 -12.19 24.22 7.96
CA VAL A 824 -11.07 23.80 7.10
C VAL A 824 -10.67 24.99 6.22
N MET A 825 -11.62 25.67 5.60
CA MET A 825 -11.35 26.87 4.80
C MET A 825 -10.80 28.01 5.66
N LYS A 826 -11.20 28.16 6.94
CA LYS A 826 -10.59 29.13 7.88
C LYS A 826 -9.17 28.76 8.29
N LYS A 827 -8.88 27.49 8.61
CA LYS A 827 -7.52 27.04 8.98
C LYS A 827 -6.59 27.10 7.78
N THR A 828 -7.00 26.61 6.62
CA THR A 828 -6.24 26.70 5.38
C THR A 828 -6.06 28.16 4.95
N SER A 829 -7.10 29.02 5.07
CA SER A 829 -6.96 30.47 4.82
C SER A 829 -6.08 31.17 5.85
N SER A 830 -6.07 30.75 7.12
CA SER A 830 -5.19 31.30 8.15
C SER A 830 -3.74 30.95 7.84
N ILE A 831 -3.45 29.68 7.53
CA ILE A 831 -2.11 29.22 7.15
C ILE A 831 -1.66 29.89 5.84
N LEU A 832 -2.54 30.00 4.84
CA LEU A 832 -2.26 30.73 3.61
C LEU A 832 -2.01 32.22 3.86
N ASN A 833 -2.77 32.86 4.75
CA ASN A 833 -2.55 34.25 5.14
C ASN A 833 -1.24 34.41 5.91
N ASP A 834 -0.88 33.49 6.80
CA ASP A 834 0.37 33.56 7.57
C ASP A 834 1.58 33.35 6.66
N ILE A 835 1.51 32.38 5.73
CA ILE A 835 2.55 32.16 4.71
C ILE A 835 2.63 33.33 3.72
N SER A 836 1.48 33.86 3.27
CA SER A 836 1.40 35.03 2.39
C SER A 836 1.98 36.26 3.09
N ASN A 837 1.60 36.51 4.36
CA ASN A 837 2.13 37.61 5.16
C ASN A 837 3.64 37.46 5.39
N LEU A 838 4.13 36.26 5.70
CA LEU A 838 5.56 35.99 5.87
C LEU A 838 6.33 36.18 4.55
N THR A 839 5.74 35.76 3.43
CA THR A 839 6.33 35.92 2.09
C THR A 839 6.33 37.38 1.67
N ILE A 840 5.23 38.11 1.87
CA ILE A 840 5.10 39.55 1.63
C ILE A 840 6.05 40.32 2.54
N GLU A 841 6.19 39.94 3.81
CA GLU A 841 7.14 40.54 4.75
C GLU A 841 8.57 40.31 4.28
N LYS A 842 8.93 39.08 3.87
CA LYS A 842 10.27 38.79 3.34
C LYS A 842 10.54 39.50 2.01
N VAL A 843 9.59 39.54 1.08
CA VAL A 843 9.70 40.27 -0.20
C VAL A 843 9.78 41.78 0.02
N ASN A 844 9.00 42.34 0.95
CA ASN A 844 9.08 43.75 1.33
C ASN A 844 10.39 44.06 2.05
N ASN A 845 10.94 43.13 2.85
CA ASN A 845 12.27 43.25 3.44
C ASN A 845 13.37 43.26 2.37
N PHE A 846 13.29 42.36 1.38
CA PHE A 846 14.18 42.39 0.23
C PHE A 846 14.04 43.68 -0.58
N ARG A 847 12.81 44.14 -0.85
CA ARG A 847 12.53 45.39 -1.58
C ARG A 847 13.04 46.61 -0.81
N ALA A 848 12.90 46.64 0.51
CA ALA A 848 13.37 47.71 1.39
C ALA A 848 14.90 47.70 1.60
N MET A 849 15.56 46.55 1.40
CA MET A 849 17.02 46.43 1.32
C MET A 849 17.58 46.88 -0.04
N LEU A 850 16.75 46.88 -1.09
CA LEU A 850 17.13 47.22 -2.46
C LEU A 850 16.76 48.66 -2.88
N SER A 851 16.20 49.47 -1.98
CA SER A 851 15.92 50.89 -2.26
C SER A 851 17.21 51.71 -2.43
N PRO A 852 17.28 52.65 -3.39
CA PRO A 852 18.51 53.35 -3.77
C PRO A 852 19.10 54.26 -2.68
N ASP A 853 18.32 54.58 -1.64
CA ASP A 853 18.67 55.54 -0.60
C ASP A 853 18.89 54.84 0.77
N SER A 854 20.16 54.78 1.19
CA SER A 854 20.64 54.77 2.60
C SER A 854 20.55 53.50 3.48
N ASN A 855 21.74 53.09 3.98
CA ASN A 855 22.08 52.19 5.11
C ASN A 855 21.33 50.84 5.29
N LEU A 856 22.11 49.74 5.21
CA LEU A 856 21.76 48.34 5.51
C LEU A 856 21.28 48.13 6.97
N LYS A 857 20.08 48.61 7.30
CA LYS A 857 19.38 48.30 8.55
C LYS A 857 18.26 47.30 8.27
N THR A 858 18.18 46.24 9.09
CA THR A 858 17.10 45.24 9.10
C THR A 858 15.74 45.90 9.35
N LEU A 859 14.62 45.25 8.98
CA LEU A 859 13.28 45.78 9.26
C LEU A 859 13.04 45.98 10.75
N GLU A 860 13.54 45.08 11.60
CA GLU A 860 13.47 45.24 13.05
C GLU A 860 14.25 46.47 13.54
N GLU A 861 15.42 46.76 12.96
CA GLU A 861 16.13 48.02 13.24
C GLU A 861 15.36 49.24 12.74
N LYS A 862 14.73 49.18 11.56
CA LYS A 862 13.89 50.27 11.03
C LYS A 862 12.63 50.48 11.89
N LYS A 863 11.98 49.41 12.36
CA LYS A 863 10.85 49.46 13.30
C LYS A 863 11.26 50.03 14.66
N ALA A 864 12.41 49.61 15.20
CA ALA A 864 12.93 50.11 16.46
C ALA A 864 13.29 51.60 16.37
N GLU A 865 13.92 52.02 15.28
CA GLU A 865 14.25 53.43 15.01
C GLU A 865 12.99 54.29 14.81
N ALA A 866 12.00 53.78 14.06
CA ALA A 866 10.70 54.42 13.91
C ALA A 866 9.98 54.58 15.26
N THR A 867 9.93 53.52 16.07
CA THR A 867 9.31 53.53 17.41
C THR A 867 10.00 54.55 18.32
N LYS A 868 11.33 54.56 18.33
CA LYS A 868 12.12 55.55 19.08
C LYS A 868 11.82 56.98 18.62
N LYS A 869 11.68 57.21 17.31
CA LYS A 869 11.35 58.52 16.74
C LYS A 869 9.94 58.97 17.11
N VAL A 870 8.96 58.06 17.09
CA VAL A 870 7.58 58.32 17.55
C VAL A 870 7.60 58.75 19.02
N ASP A 871 8.33 58.04 19.88
CA ASP A 871 8.44 58.39 21.30
C ASP A 871 9.12 59.76 21.56
N GLU A 872 10.15 60.10 20.77
CA GLU A 872 10.79 61.42 20.80
C GLU A 872 9.79 62.54 20.46
N LEU A 873 9.03 62.38 19.37
CA LEU A 873 8.05 63.38 18.91
C LEU A 873 6.89 63.55 19.90
N VAL A 874 6.38 62.45 20.48
CA VAL A 874 5.31 62.51 21.49
C VAL A 874 5.78 63.23 22.75
N LYS A 875 7.01 62.93 23.23
CA LYS A 875 7.60 63.66 24.36
C LYS A 875 7.78 65.13 24.04
N GLU A 876 8.26 65.47 22.85
CA GLU A 876 8.45 66.87 22.44
C GLU A 876 7.12 67.63 22.37
N PHE A 877 6.07 67.01 21.84
CA PHE A 877 4.72 67.56 21.86
C PHE A 877 4.24 67.83 23.31
N GLY A 878 4.53 66.92 24.24
CA GLY A 878 4.21 67.06 25.66
C GLY A 878 4.91 68.24 26.37
N THR A 879 6.03 68.74 25.83
CA THR A 879 6.71 69.94 26.35
C THR A 879 6.04 71.25 25.94
N LYS A 880 5.19 71.22 24.90
CA LYS A 880 4.50 72.41 24.38
C LYS A 880 3.40 72.83 25.34
N SER A 881 3.34 74.13 25.57
CA SER A 881 2.85 74.72 26.79
C SER A 881 1.56 75.52 26.58
N SER A 882 1.28 75.89 25.33
CA SER A 882 0.03 76.48 24.86
C SER A 882 -0.58 75.69 23.70
N THR A 883 -1.87 75.92 23.45
CA THR A 883 -2.59 75.36 22.30
C THR A 883 -1.96 75.79 20.98
N GLU A 884 -1.48 77.02 20.89
CA GLU A 884 -0.81 77.58 19.72
C GLU A 884 0.53 76.89 19.44
N GLU A 885 1.33 76.61 20.49
CA GLU A 885 2.58 75.86 20.35
C GLU A 885 2.33 74.42 19.89
N GLN A 886 1.27 73.79 20.40
CA GLN A 886 0.87 72.43 20.00
C GLN A 886 0.40 72.37 18.54
N GLN A 887 -0.42 73.34 18.10
CA GLN A 887 -0.84 73.43 16.70
C GLN A 887 0.35 73.71 15.76
N SER A 888 1.27 74.57 16.18
CA SER A 888 2.50 74.86 15.43
C SER A 888 3.38 73.63 15.30
N PHE A 889 3.49 72.82 16.36
CA PHE A 889 4.21 71.54 16.33
C PHE A 889 3.58 70.55 15.35
N ILE A 890 2.24 70.38 15.39
CA ILE A 890 1.52 69.46 14.49
C ILE A 890 1.77 69.85 13.03
N LYS A 891 1.72 71.15 12.73
CA LYS A 891 2.00 71.65 11.39
C LYS A 891 3.45 71.38 10.99
N ALA A 892 4.41 71.83 11.80
CA ALA A 892 5.83 71.77 11.46
C ALA A 892 6.38 70.34 11.36
N ASN A 893 6.04 69.46 12.30
CA ASN A 893 6.66 68.14 12.43
C ASN A 893 5.82 66.97 11.89
N LEU A 894 4.50 67.13 11.75
CA LEU A 894 3.62 66.04 11.31
C LEU A 894 3.03 66.29 9.93
N THR A 895 2.81 67.55 9.54
CA THR A 895 2.21 67.90 8.24
C THR A 895 3.28 68.27 7.20
N ASP A 896 4.13 69.24 7.55
CA ASP A 896 5.06 69.89 6.62
C ASP A 896 6.41 69.15 6.54
N ASP A 897 6.81 68.39 7.58
CA ASP A 897 8.06 67.65 7.60
C ASP A 897 8.00 66.38 6.72
N LYS A 898 8.46 66.52 5.47
CA LYS A 898 8.61 65.42 4.52
C LYS A 898 9.89 64.59 4.73
N THR A 899 10.75 64.95 5.69
CA THR A 899 11.95 64.16 6.04
C THR A 899 11.62 62.97 6.92
N LEU A 900 10.51 63.03 7.67
CA LEU A 900 9.96 61.91 8.42
C LEU A 900 9.13 60.99 7.52
N SER A 901 9.32 59.68 7.69
CA SER A 901 8.52 58.69 6.95
C SER A 901 7.02 58.88 7.25
N LYS A 902 6.18 58.61 6.23
CA LYS A 902 4.72 58.60 6.36
C LYS A 902 4.26 57.78 7.57
N GLU A 903 4.90 56.63 7.77
CA GLU A 903 4.64 55.71 8.88
C GLU A 903 4.89 56.37 10.25
N VAL A 904 6.06 57.01 10.44
CA VAL A 904 6.40 57.68 11.70
C VAL A 904 5.42 58.82 11.98
N ARG A 905 5.05 59.61 10.96
CA ARG A 905 4.09 60.71 11.10
C ARG A 905 2.69 60.22 11.49
N LEU A 906 2.19 59.16 10.86
CA LEU A 906 0.88 58.58 11.18
C LEU A 906 0.84 57.93 12.56
N GLN A 907 1.86 57.13 12.92
CA GLN A 907 1.97 56.53 14.25
C GLN A 907 2.04 57.58 15.36
N THR A 908 2.77 58.68 15.13
CA THR A 908 2.83 59.80 16.09
C THR A 908 1.46 60.47 16.26
N ILE A 909 0.71 60.69 15.17
CA ILE A 909 -0.64 61.26 15.24
C ILE A 909 -1.59 60.35 16.02
N ASP A 910 -1.58 59.05 15.75
CA ASP A 910 -2.47 58.09 16.42
C ASP A 910 -2.19 58.02 17.94
N LYS A 911 -0.91 58.04 18.33
CA LYS A 911 -0.52 58.08 19.75
C LYS A 911 -0.95 59.38 20.44
N LEU A 912 -0.77 60.53 19.78
CA LEU A 912 -1.22 61.83 20.31
C LEU A 912 -2.75 61.92 20.42
N LEU A 913 -3.49 61.38 19.46
CA LEU A 913 -4.96 61.31 19.52
C LEU A 913 -5.43 60.50 20.73
N GLN A 914 -4.77 59.36 20.99
CA GLN A 914 -5.07 58.52 22.15
C GLN A 914 -4.80 59.27 23.47
N GLU A 915 -3.65 59.95 23.61
CA GLU A 915 -3.34 60.75 24.80
C GLU A 915 -4.32 61.90 25.01
N GLN A 916 -4.73 62.60 23.95
CA GLN A 916 -5.70 63.69 24.04
C GLN A 916 -7.11 63.20 24.38
N ALA A 917 -7.51 62.03 23.87
CA ALA A 917 -8.77 61.39 24.24
C ALA A 917 -8.79 60.99 25.72
N GLN A 918 -7.68 60.45 26.24
CA GLN A 918 -7.54 60.13 27.66
C GLN A 918 -7.56 61.39 28.55
N LYS A 919 -6.87 62.47 28.15
CA LYS A 919 -6.93 63.77 28.86
C LYS A 919 -8.35 64.31 28.93
N ARG A 920 -9.12 64.17 27.84
CA ARG A 920 -10.53 64.55 27.79
C ARG A 920 -11.40 63.69 28.70
N ALA A 921 -11.23 62.37 28.67
CA ALA A 921 -11.98 61.44 29.53
C ALA A 921 -11.75 61.75 31.02
N LYS A 922 -10.49 61.95 31.43
CA LYS A 922 -10.13 62.32 32.81
C LYS A 922 -10.74 63.67 33.23
N ALA A 923 -10.79 64.65 32.33
CA ALA A 923 -11.40 65.94 32.60
C ALA A 923 -12.93 65.89 32.74
N ILE A 924 -13.58 64.94 32.06
CA ILE A 924 -15.03 64.70 32.15
C ILE A 924 -15.39 63.92 33.43
N GLU A 925 -14.64 62.87 33.74
CA GLU A 925 -14.89 62.00 34.90
C GLU A 925 -14.59 62.68 36.24
N ASN A 926 -13.64 63.62 36.28
CA ASN A 926 -13.19 64.24 37.52
C ASN A 926 -13.12 65.78 37.41
N PRO A 927 -14.27 66.48 37.39
CA PRO A 927 -14.30 67.94 37.30
C PRO A 927 -13.63 68.66 38.51
N ASN A 928 -13.29 67.92 39.58
CA ASN A 928 -12.78 68.45 40.85
C ASN A 928 -11.35 68.02 41.24
N VAL A 929 -10.60 67.27 40.43
CA VAL A 929 -9.27 66.78 40.84
C VAL A 929 -8.15 67.67 40.28
N LYS A 930 -7.50 68.42 41.18
CA LYS A 930 -6.22 69.09 40.94
C LYS A 930 -5.16 68.01 40.70
N THR A 931 -4.57 67.96 39.52
CA THR A 931 -3.40 67.11 39.25
C THR A 931 -2.14 67.93 39.51
N GLU A 932 -1.41 67.57 40.56
CA GLU A 932 -0.05 68.05 40.84
C GLU A 932 0.92 67.37 39.88
N ASP A 933 1.67 68.15 39.10
CA ASP A 933 2.87 67.67 38.43
C ASP A 933 4.07 68.54 38.86
N VAL A 934 5.00 67.90 39.55
CA VAL A 934 6.21 68.49 40.12
C VAL A 934 7.21 68.72 38.98
N ARG A 935 7.40 69.96 38.54
CA ARG A 935 8.59 70.32 37.75
C ARG A 935 9.81 70.42 38.67
N VAL A 936 10.75 69.48 38.50
CA VAL A 936 12.15 69.67 38.89
C VAL A 936 12.73 70.74 37.96
N VAL A 937 13.06 71.91 38.51
CA VAL A 937 13.76 72.97 37.78
C VAL A 937 15.24 72.59 37.73
N SER A 938 15.74 72.30 36.54
CA SER A 938 17.17 72.18 36.27
C SER A 938 17.86 73.51 36.53
N GLU A 939 18.99 73.40 37.21
CA GLU A 939 19.96 74.42 37.60
C GLU A 939 20.28 75.40 36.46
N GLN A 940 20.06 76.70 36.68
CA GLN A 940 20.83 77.85 36.18
C GLN A 940 19.98 79.11 36.31
N SER A 941 20.17 79.87 37.39
CA SER A 941 20.20 81.34 37.44
C SER A 941 20.12 81.79 38.90
N GLU A 942 21.22 82.36 39.38
CA GLU A 942 21.38 83.00 40.69
C GLU A 942 20.34 84.10 40.90
N LEU A 943 19.91 84.34 42.16
CA LEU A 943 19.78 85.69 42.77
C LEU A 943 19.35 85.63 44.26
N LYS A 944 20.36 85.86 45.12
CA LYS A 944 20.50 86.43 46.49
C LYS A 944 19.49 86.18 47.65
N PRO A 945 19.99 85.91 48.90
CA PRO A 945 19.20 85.68 50.13
C PRO A 945 19.07 86.93 51.02
N ILE A 946 18.34 86.83 52.17
CA ILE A 946 18.35 87.64 53.45
C ILE A 946 16.88 87.81 53.94
N SER A 947 16.44 87.68 55.21
CA SER A 947 17.02 87.33 56.53
C SER A 947 15.89 87.15 57.56
N ASN A 948 16.09 86.19 58.47
CA ASN A 948 15.72 86.06 59.90
C ASN A 948 14.56 86.89 60.48
N ASP A 949 13.44 86.23 60.78
CA ASP A 949 12.63 86.37 62.01
C ASP A 949 11.27 85.68 61.81
N GLU A 950 11.21 84.33 61.86
CA GLU A 950 9.98 83.55 62.17
C GLU A 950 10.25 82.03 62.04
N PRO A 951 9.97 81.21 63.07
CA PRO A 951 10.14 79.77 62.99
C PRO A 951 8.91 79.13 62.35
N GLY A 952 9.00 78.74 61.07
CA GLY A 952 8.07 77.74 60.50
C GLY A 952 7.34 78.05 59.20
N ILE A 953 7.73 79.05 58.40
CA ILE A 953 7.10 79.30 57.08
C ILE A 953 7.96 78.73 55.97
N GLU A 954 7.65 77.49 55.56
CA GLU A 954 8.23 76.82 54.42
C GLU A 954 7.83 77.56 53.12
N LYS A 955 8.79 78.32 52.59
CA LYS A 955 8.97 78.77 51.20
C LYS A 955 7.69 78.90 50.37
N THR A 956 7.21 80.14 50.28
CA THR A 956 6.38 80.68 49.19
C THR A 956 6.98 80.34 47.81
N LYS A 957 6.58 79.19 47.25
CA LYS A 957 6.61 78.95 45.80
C LYS A 957 5.40 79.67 45.22
N MET A 958 5.63 80.69 44.41
CA MET A 958 4.59 81.23 43.54
C MET A 958 4.11 80.11 42.60
N VAL A 959 2.97 79.52 42.93
CA VAL A 959 2.24 78.60 42.08
C VAL A 959 1.62 79.44 40.96
N VAL A 960 2.29 79.51 39.82
CA VAL A 960 1.65 79.94 38.57
C VAL A 960 0.72 78.81 38.18
N GLY A 961 -0.56 78.94 38.55
CA GLY A 961 -1.60 78.01 38.14
C GLY A 961 -1.69 78.00 36.61
N ARG A 962 -1.45 76.84 35.99
CA ARG A 962 -1.86 76.61 34.61
C ARG A 962 -3.13 75.79 34.58
N ASP A 963 -3.98 76.24 33.66
CA ASP A 963 -5.41 76.01 33.60
C ASP A 963 -5.84 74.54 33.57
N ARG A 964 -7.05 74.33 34.10
CA ARG A 964 -7.94 73.20 33.76
C ARG A 964 -7.71 72.80 32.31
N VAL A 965 -7.66 71.50 32.00
CA VAL A 965 -7.75 71.02 30.61
C VAL A 965 -8.98 71.69 29.99
N ASN A 966 -8.77 72.75 29.21
CA ASN A 966 -9.84 73.49 28.60
C ASN A 966 -10.38 72.58 27.51
N ILE A 967 -11.54 71.98 27.74
CA ILE A 967 -12.17 71.04 26.80
C ILE A 967 -12.23 71.67 25.39
N LYS A 968 -12.40 72.99 25.30
CA LYS A 968 -12.35 73.74 24.04
C LYS A 968 -10.99 73.65 23.34
N ASP A 969 -9.91 73.75 24.09
CA ASP A 969 -8.54 73.67 23.54
C ASP A 969 -8.15 72.23 23.22
N ASN A 970 -8.52 71.26 24.06
CA ASN A 970 -8.36 69.84 23.73
C ASN A 970 -9.09 69.44 22.44
N ILE A 971 -10.33 69.93 22.22
CA ILE A 971 -11.07 69.71 20.97
C ILE A 971 -10.33 70.33 19.77
N LYS A 972 -9.76 71.54 19.91
CA LYS A 972 -8.96 72.16 18.84
C LYS A 972 -7.72 71.34 18.48
N ILE A 973 -7.06 70.75 19.47
CA ILE A 973 -5.87 69.91 19.25
C ILE A 973 -6.24 68.60 18.55
N ILE A 974 -7.31 67.94 19.01
CA ILE A 974 -7.83 66.72 18.36
C ILE A 974 -8.20 67.03 16.90
N GLY A 975 -8.89 68.14 16.63
CA GLY A 975 -9.23 68.56 15.26
C GLY A 975 -7.99 68.81 14.40
N ALA A 976 -6.94 69.43 14.95
CA ALA A 976 -5.69 69.65 14.23
C ALA A 976 -4.97 68.33 13.88
N LEU A 977 -4.95 67.36 14.79
CA LEU A 977 -4.38 66.03 14.56
C LEU A 977 -5.14 65.25 13.47
N MET A 978 -6.48 65.29 13.49
CA MET A 978 -7.31 64.64 12.48
C MET A 978 -7.08 65.24 11.09
N ASN A 979 -7.04 66.57 10.99
CA ASN A 979 -6.73 67.25 9.73
C ASN A 979 -5.34 66.91 9.19
N ALA A 980 -4.33 66.80 10.07
CA ALA A 980 -2.99 66.38 9.70
C ALA A 980 -2.99 64.94 9.15
N ARG A 981 -3.71 64.02 9.80
CA ARG A 981 -3.87 62.63 9.35
C ARG A 981 -4.47 62.57 7.95
N ASP A 982 -5.58 63.26 7.74
CA ASP A 982 -6.29 63.29 6.46
C ASP A 982 -5.42 63.88 5.35
N SER A 983 -4.69 64.96 5.64
CA SER A 983 -3.74 65.59 4.71
C SER A 983 -2.63 64.63 4.27
N ILE A 984 -2.04 63.87 5.19
CA ILE A 984 -1.00 62.87 4.88
C ILE A 984 -1.56 61.74 4.02
N ILE A 985 -2.73 61.21 4.38
CA ILE A 985 -3.38 60.11 3.63
C ILE A 985 -3.73 60.57 2.21
N GLN A 986 -4.26 61.78 2.02
CA GLN A 986 -4.64 62.29 0.71
C GLN A 986 -3.44 62.67 -0.17
N SER A 987 -2.42 63.32 0.40
CA SER A 987 -1.27 63.82 -0.36
C SER A 987 -0.27 62.74 -0.77
N GLU A 988 -0.28 61.57 -0.12
CA GLU A 988 0.74 60.53 -0.29
C GLU A 988 0.13 59.16 -0.67
N ASN A 989 -1.07 59.12 -1.27
CA ASN A 989 -1.74 57.90 -1.78
C ASN A 989 -1.95 57.87 -3.32
N LEU A 990 -1.31 58.75 -4.10
CA LEU A 990 -1.23 58.58 -5.56
C LEU A 990 0.00 57.72 -5.92
N PRO A 991 -0.12 56.82 -6.91
CA PRO A 991 0.74 55.65 -7.11
C PRO A 991 2.22 55.97 -7.38
#